data_AF-A0A1J4L047-F1
#
_entry.id   AF-A0A1J4L047-F1
#
_cell.length_a   1.000
_cell.length_b   1.000
_cell.length_c   1.000
_cell.angle_alpha   90.00
_cell.angle_beta   90.00
_cell.angle_gamma   90.00
#
_symmetry.space_group_name_H-M   'P 1'
#
loop_
_entity.id
_entity.type
_entity.pdbx_description
1 polymer ?
#
loop_
_entity_poly.entity_id
_entity_poly.type
_entity_poly.pdbx_seq_one_letter_code
_entity_poly.pdbx_strand_id
1 'polypeptide(L)'
;MKRSPTIDEIRKSTIKAYHEMKWFKYSLVKYNEEKFITQMNEYFKKMRRMSIFFTKFTYNTKITDQQLEAEYERLSNPVISPGMRMGIDSNTIQIINQIVCTMTSQPTLFAYCIYEYFKGGKKAKELYVFAHITFPQLYGYFIIPEMQNYTVALIKSLMCYDDQELIGHFIAAFYENTPLFLENLFDQYEEMAFIENQKNPMKLYNIFIEALEQASNLLSTYHNQLALAVYNIGNKFFNKTFIDKLFIPQFKLRSLNYECQTLIQVFKFISYYDGTAPYTIFARALIRERNYQENILVTYGGFKPVNLLYYSFYTSGYEINLFLNLTDNKMKEMNNQEMLKRCSAESLKQFITFETKIYPTLENLPKPSKLSIFDPFKKAIFKRENEDFARGYYSIRNFALKNEIDPIWFYVPDLTQSNSNKQVIKDIMKRTQWEGNQDFYKFSYSKLSNEFAENANSFETVLTLKSYCKYMNQLINSVDSLFSSQFFIYKNNNNFKSGDFALSRKFVELNKIDSDSLQYNLQSFKQVYNSLNDLDITNIESLSRLTIIINHLLSNSTPYSYRVRKLPQFFESIYFLACGLGKDSLEQNKYFFKILYSLVTDWKALFDTFCIYYQGVHDEISEKSYFGKNIKKSWELLRHCFEKVVFENSPDIETFFYNIINSVM
;
A
#
# COMPACT_ATOMS: atom_id res chain seq x y z
N MET A 1 -50.68 -5.32 -15.55
CA MET A 1 -49.70 -5.39 -16.68
C MET A 1 -48.97 -4.06 -16.76
N LYS A 2 -47.62 -4.02 -16.76
CA LYS A 2 -46.88 -2.77 -17.01
C LYS A 2 -47.05 -2.39 -18.48
N ARG A 3 -47.64 -1.22 -18.77
CA ARG A 3 -47.82 -0.66 -20.12
C ARG A 3 -46.45 -0.57 -20.80
N SER A 4 -46.34 -1.06 -22.05
CA SER A 4 -45.11 -0.89 -22.83
C SER A 4 -44.85 0.60 -23.07
N PRO A 5 -43.62 1.09 -22.87
CA PRO A 5 -43.31 2.51 -23.04
C PRO A 5 -43.54 2.96 -24.49
N THR A 6 -44.01 4.20 -24.65
CA THR A 6 -44.21 4.86 -25.95
C THR A 6 -42.86 5.20 -26.60
N ILE A 7 -42.84 5.41 -27.92
CA ILE A 7 -41.61 5.79 -28.65
C ILE A 7 -41.04 7.10 -28.08
N ASP A 8 -41.88 8.09 -27.77
CA ASP A 8 -41.45 9.36 -27.19
C ASP A 8 -40.86 9.21 -25.79
N GLU A 9 -41.39 8.31 -24.96
CA GLU A 9 -40.82 8.00 -23.65
C GLU A 9 -39.43 7.35 -23.77
N ILE A 10 -39.25 6.42 -24.71
CA ILE A 10 -37.95 5.78 -24.97
C ILE A 10 -36.97 6.81 -25.55
N ARG A 11 -37.41 7.66 -26.48
CA ARG A 11 -36.61 8.73 -27.07
C ARG A 11 -36.13 9.73 -26.01
N LYS A 12 -37.02 10.26 -25.17
CA LYS A 12 -36.66 11.19 -24.08
C LYS A 12 -35.69 10.55 -23.09
N SER A 13 -35.93 9.29 -22.71
CA SER A 13 -35.03 8.52 -21.84
C SER A 13 -33.64 8.35 -22.47
N THR A 14 -33.58 8.06 -23.77
CA THR A 14 -32.32 7.88 -24.51
C THR A 14 -31.53 9.19 -24.59
N ILE A 15 -32.19 10.31 -24.86
CA ILE A 15 -31.55 11.64 -24.90
C ILE A 15 -30.98 12.02 -23.52
N LYS A 16 -31.78 11.83 -22.45
CA LYS A 16 -31.31 12.06 -21.07
C LYS A 16 -30.05 11.22 -20.78
N ALA A 17 -30.13 9.91 -21.05
CA ALA A 17 -29.02 8.98 -20.84
C ALA A 17 -27.77 9.34 -21.64
N TYR A 18 -27.94 9.77 -22.89
CA TYR A 18 -26.84 10.26 -23.72
C TYR A 18 -26.15 11.48 -23.11
N HIS A 19 -26.91 12.50 -22.68
CA HIS A 19 -26.30 13.69 -22.07
C HIS A 19 -25.56 13.35 -20.77
N GLU A 20 -26.10 12.42 -19.99
CA GLU A 20 -25.50 11.96 -18.73
C GLU A 20 -24.27 11.07 -18.93
N MET A 21 -24.15 10.35 -20.05
CA MET A 21 -23.12 9.32 -20.25
C MET A 21 -22.18 9.53 -21.44
N LYS A 22 -22.40 10.51 -22.33
CA LYS A 22 -21.58 10.72 -23.55
C LYS A 22 -20.08 10.94 -23.29
N TRP A 23 -19.73 11.39 -22.08
CA TRP A 23 -18.34 11.63 -21.68
C TRP A 23 -17.64 10.35 -21.18
N PHE A 24 -18.39 9.30 -20.83
CA PHE A 24 -17.84 8.07 -20.28
C PHE A 24 -17.28 7.16 -21.37
N LYS A 25 -16.09 6.61 -21.12
CA LYS A 25 -15.43 5.64 -22.00
C LYS A 25 -15.26 4.31 -21.28
N TYR A 26 -15.78 3.24 -21.87
CA TYR A 26 -15.66 1.89 -21.32
C TYR A 26 -14.20 1.44 -21.12
N SER A 27 -13.25 1.99 -21.89
CA SER A 27 -11.81 1.75 -21.71
C SER A 27 -11.29 2.11 -20.31
N LEU A 28 -11.99 2.98 -19.57
CA LEU A 28 -11.67 3.32 -18.19
C LEU A 28 -11.88 2.14 -17.23
N VAL A 29 -12.82 1.23 -17.50
CA VAL A 29 -13.03 0.03 -16.66
C VAL A 29 -11.76 -0.82 -16.72
N LYS A 30 -11.37 -1.24 -17.92
CA LYS A 30 -10.18 -2.06 -18.16
C LYS A 30 -8.90 -1.44 -17.60
N TYR A 31 -8.71 -0.13 -17.79
CA TYR A 31 -7.56 0.58 -17.23
C TYR A 31 -7.50 0.49 -15.70
N ASN A 32 -8.62 0.68 -15.00
CA ASN A 32 -8.64 0.62 -13.53
C ASN A 32 -8.56 -0.83 -13.01
N GLU A 33 -9.09 -1.81 -13.74
CA GLU A 33 -8.90 -3.24 -13.43
C GLU A 33 -7.42 -3.64 -13.52
N GLU A 34 -6.76 -3.30 -14.63
CA GLU A 34 -5.33 -3.56 -14.82
C GLU A 34 -4.49 -2.87 -13.74
N LYS A 35 -4.78 -1.60 -13.45
CA LYS A 35 -4.11 -0.84 -12.38
C LYS A 35 -4.27 -1.51 -11.01
N PHE A 36 -5.48 -1.96 -10.67
CA PHE A 36 -5.74 -2.66 -9.42
C PHE A 36 -4.95 -3.97 -9.32
N ILE A 37 -4.92 -4.78 -10.39
CA ILE A 37 -4.17 -6.04 -10.44
C ILE A 37 -2.67 -5.77 -10.26
N THR A 38 -2.12 -4.75 -10.93
CA THR A 38 -0.72 -4.35 -10.77
C THR A 38 -0.42 -3.96 -9.31
N GLN A 39 -1.27 -3.15 -8.67
CA GLN A 39 -1.09 -2.77 -7.27
C GLN A 39 -1.20 -3.96 -6.32
N MET A 40 -2.13 -4.89 -6.57
CA MET A 40 -2.26 -6.11 -5.78
C MET A 40 -0.99 -6.98 -5.86
N ASN A 41 -0.42 -7.13 -7.05
CA ASN A 41 0.81 -7.88 -7.24
C ASN A 41 2.00 -7.22 -6.54
N GLU A 42 2.10 -5.89 -6.59
CA GLU A 42 3.13 -5.14 -5.87
C GLU A 42 2.98 -5.26 -4.35
N TYR A 43 1.74 -5.18 -3.83
CA TYR A 43 1.46 -5.45 -2.43
C TYR A 43 1.92 -6.85 -2.01
N PHE A 44 1.63 -7.89 -2.80
CA PHE A 44 2.05 -9.25 -2.49
C PHE A 44 3.57 -9.43 -2.49
N LYS A 45 4.31 -8.82 -3.41
CA LYS A 45 5.79 -8.82 -3.37
C LYS A 45 6.32 -8.15 -2.11
N LYS A 46 5.68 -7.06 -1.65
CA LYS A 46 6.06 -6.34 -0.43
C LYS A 46 5.78 -7.15 0.82
N MET A 47 4.59 -7.72 0.94
CA MET A 47 4.22 -8.63 2.04
C MET A 47 5.14 -9.83 2.10
N ARG A 48 5.51 -10.39 0.94
CA ARG A 48 6.48 -11.48 0.84
C ARG A 48 7.84 -11.11 1.41
N ARG A 49 8.40 -9.97 1.00
CA ARG A 49 9.66 -9.45 1.54
C ARG A 49 9.60 -9.29 3.06
N MET A 50 8.52 -8.67 3.54
CA MET A 50 8.28 -8.46 4.96
C MET A 50 8.22 -9.78 5.73
N SER A 51 7.48 -10.77 5.22
CA SER A 51 7.33 -12.09 5.84
C SER A 51 8.68 -12.83 5.94
N ILE A 52 9.49 -12.81 4.87
CA ILE A 52 10.83 -13.42 4.86
C ILE A 52 11.72 -12.76 5.91
N PHE A 53 11.76 -11.42 5.91
CA PHE A 53 12.56 -10.64 6.84
C PHE A 53 12.14 -10.92 8.29
N PHE A 54 10.86 -10.71 8.61
CA PHE A 54 10.32 -10.94 9.95
C PHE A 54 10.64 -12.35 10.44
N THR A 55 10.36 -13.35 9.62
CA THR A 55 10.53 -14.75 9.99
C THR A 55 11.98 -15.07 10.30
N LYS A 56 12.91 -14.58 9.49
CA LYS A 56 14.35 -14.75 9.69
C LYS A 56 14.82 -14.14 11.01
N PHE A 57 14.49 -12.88 11.28
CA PHE A 57 14.99 -12.16 12.45
C PHE A 57 14.31 -12.58 13.75
N THR A 58 13.03 -12.92 13.71
CA THR A 58 12.29 -13.36 14.90
C THR A 58 12.65 -14.79 15.30
N TYR A 59 12.74 -15.70 14.31
CA TYR A 59 12.77 -17.13 14.59
C TYR A 59 14.08 -17.84 14.23
N ASN A 60 15.11 -17.10 13.80
CA ASN A 60 16.43 -17.63 13.45
C ASN A 60 16.33 -18.87 12.52
N THR A 61 15.65 -18.66 11.39
CA THR A 61 15.38 -19.72 10.41
C THR A 61 16.63 -20.08 9.61
N LYS A 62 16.52 -21.03 8.67
CA LYS A 62 17.64 -21.46 7.82
C LYS A 62 17.99 -20.45 6.71
N ILE A 63 17.26 -19.34 6.59
CA ILE A 63 17.46 -18.32 5.56
C ILE A 63 18.74 -17.54 5.89
N THR A 64 19.74 -17.56 5.01
CA THR A 64 21.01 -16.83 5.19
C THR A 64 20.87 -15.35 4.86
N ASP A 65 21.84 -14.52 5.26
CA ASP A 65 21.81 -13.07 4.99
C ASP A 65 21.92 -12.79 3.48
N GLN A 66 22.80 -13.53 2.80
CA GLN A 66 22.92 -13.51 1.33
C GLN A 66 21.62 -13.90 0.63
N GLN A 67 20.90 -14.92 1.14
CA GLN A 67 19.60 -15.29 0.60
C GLN A 67 18.56 -14.18 0.81
N LEU A 68 18.55 -13.53 1.98
CA LEU A 68 17.66 -12.41 2.25
C LEU A 68 17.92 -11.24 1.28
N GLU A 69 19.19 -10.86 1.07
CA GLU A 69 19.56 -9.77 0.16
C GLU A 69 19.19 -10.09 -1.30
N ALA A 70 19.51 -11.29 -1.77
CA ALA A 70 19.16 -11.73 -3.12
C ALA A 70 17.63 -11.76 -3.34
N GLU A 71 16.88 -12.19 -2.34
CA GLU A 71 15.42 -12.17 -2.37
C GLU A 71 14.87 -10.75 -2.36
N TYR A 72 15.47 -9.84 -1.60
CA TYR A 72 15.11 -8.43 -1.60
C TYR A 72 15.31 -7.79 -2.99
N GLU A 73 16.47 -7.98 -3.61
CA GLU A 73 16.74 -7.47 -4.97
C GLU A 73 15.77 -8.07 -5.98
N ARG A 74 15.53 -9.39 -5.92
CA ARG A 74 14.61 -10.07 -6.82
C ARG A 74 13.17 -9.56 -6.68
N LEU A 75 12.67 -9.46 -5.46
CA LEU A 75 11.29 -9.02 -5.17
C LEU A 75 11.10 -7.50 -5.38
N SER A 76 12.18 -6.74 -5.49
CA SER A 76 12.15 -5.33 -5.87
C SER A 76 12.07 -5.14 -7.40
N ASN A 77 12.33 -6.19 -8.18
CA ASN A 77 12.17 -6.11 -9.63
C ASN A 77 10.67 -6.13 -10.03
N PRO A 78 10.28 -5.30 -11.01
CA PRO A 78 8.90 -5.25 -11.49
C PRO A 78 8.49 -6.56 -12.17
N VAL A 79 9.45 -7.28 -12.77
CA VAL A 79 9.24 -8.56 -13.44
C VAL A 79 10.02 -9.65 -12.71
N ILE A 80 9.31 -10.64 -12.17
CA ILE A 80 9.90 -11.83 -11.58
C ILE A 80 9.76 -12.97 -12.57
N SER A 81 10.84 -13.74 -12.77
CA SER A 81 10.81 -14.85 -13.72
C SER A 81 9.85 -15.96 -13.25
N PRO A 82 9.08 -16.58 -14.17
CA PRO A 82 8.28 -17.77 -13.86
C PRO A 82 9.17 -18.94 -13.41
N GLY A 83 8.62 -19.82 -12.57
CA GLY A 83 9.36 -20.96 -11.98
C GLY A 83 10.05 -21.90 -12.99
N MET A 84 9.57 -21.94 -14.24
CA MET A 84 10.19 -22.70 -15.33
C MET A 84 11.64 -22.31 -15.59
N ARG A 85 12.01 -21.04 -15.38
CA ARG A 85 13.39 -20.57 -15.52
C ARG A 85 14.31 -21.00 -14.37
N MET A 86 13.76 -21.64 -13.34
CA MET A 86 14.48 -22.13 -12.17
C MET A 86 14.51 -23.66 -12.08
N GLY A 87 14.19 -24.34 -13.19
CA GLY A 87 14.20 -25.80 -13.28
C GLY A 87 13.00 -26.49 -12.64
N ILE A 88 11.90 -25.76 -12.39
CA ILE A 88 10.62 -26.33 -11.96
C ILE A 88 9.71 -26.44 -13.19
N ASP A 89 9.37 -27.67 -13.59
CA ASP A 89 8.60 -27.90 -14.81
C ASP A 89 7.16 -27.36 -14.73
N SER A 90 6.55 -27.10 -15.89
CA SER A 90 5.21 -26.51 -16.00
C SER A 90 4.12 -27.38 -15.40
N ASN A 91 4.24 -28.70 -15.51
CA ASN A 91 3.26 -29.64 -14.97
C ASN A 91 3.34 -29.62 -13.44
N THR A 92 4.54 -29.48 -12.88
CA THR A 92 4.71 -29.30 -11.45
C THR A 92 4.00 -28.06 -10.93
N ILE A 93 4.14 -26.94 -11.62
CA ILE A 93 3.44 -25.71 -11.26
C ILE A 93 1.91 -25.90 -11.31
N GLN A 94 1.38 -26.56 -12.34
CA GLN A 94 -0.06 -26.81 -12.47
C GLN A 94 -0.60 -27.70 -11.34
N ILE A 95 0.11 -28.78 -11.00
CA ILE A 95 -0.32 -29.69 -9.93
C ILE A 95 -0.25 -29.00 -8.57
N ILE A 96 0.80 -28.22 -8.30
CA ILE A 96 0.87 -27.41 -7.07
C ILE A 96 -0.33 -26.49 -6.97
N ASN A 97 -0.70 -25.80 -8.06
CA ASN A 97 -1.88 -24.94 -8.06
C ASN A 97 -3.15 -25.75 -7.74
N GLN A 98 -3.30 -26.95 -8.30
CA GLN A 98 -4.45 -27.82 -8.00
C GLN A 98 -4.49 -28.27 -6.53
N ILE A 99 -3.35 -28.68 -5.97
CA ILE A 99 -3.25 -29.07 -4.56
C ILE A 99 -3.56 -27.87 -3.66
N VAL A 100 -2.98 -26.70 -3.95
CA VAL A 100 -3.25 -25.46 -3.21
C VAL A 100 -4.74 -25.15 -3.23
N CYS A 101 -5.39 -25.14 -4.41
CA CYS A 101 -6.81 -24.84 -4.52
C CYS A 101 -7.69 -25.87 -3.77
N THR A 102 -7.29 -27.15 -3.80
CA THR A 102 -8.01 -28.22 -3.08
C THR A 102 -7.87 -28.05 -1.56
N MET A 103 -6.65 -27.76 -1.08
CA MET A 103 -6.38 -27.61 0.36
C MET A 103 -7.01 -26.33 0.93
N THR A 104 -6.94 -25.21 0.22
CA THR A 104 -7.52 -23.94 0.69
C THR A 104 -9.05 -23.95 0.68
N SER A 105 -9.68 -24.76 -0.17
CA SER A 105 -11.14 -24.97 -0.18
C SER A 105 -11.62 -26.04 0.81
N GLN A 106 -10.71 -26.82 1.41
CA GLN A 106 -11.04 -27.84 2.42
C GLN A 106 -10.29 -27.60 3.75
N PRO A 107 -10.67 -26.57 4.52
CA PRO A 107 -9.92 -26.14 5.69
C PRO A 107 -9.71 -27.23 6.74
N THR A 108 -10.70 -28.09 6.98
CA THR A 108 -10.60 -29.16 7.98
C THR A 108 -9.58 -30.24 7.59
N LEU A 109 -9.59 -30.68 6.32
CA LEU A 109 -8.61 -31.63 5.81
C LEU A 109 -7.20 -31.04 5.84
N PHE A 110 -7.07 -29.77 5.45
CA PHE A 110 -5.78 -29.11 5.45
C PHE A 110 -5.23 -28.91 6.87
N ALA A 111 -6.08 -28.60 7.85
CA ALA A 111 -5.70 -28.54 9.26
C ALA A 111 -5.15 -29.89 9.77
N TYR A 112 -5.78 -31.01 9.40
CA TYR A 112 -5.29 -32.35 9.73
C TYR A 112 -3.88 -32.60 9.15
N CYS A 113 -3.67 -32.32 7.87
CA CYS A 113 -2.38 -32.44 7.20
C CYS A 113 -1.27 -31.62 7.88
N ILE A 114 -1.57 -30.37 8.24
CA ILE A 114 -0.67 -29.47 8.97
C ILE A 114 -0.30 -30.07 10.33
N TYR A 115 -1.31 -30.46 11.11
CA TYR A 115 -1.11 -31.04 12.44
C TYR A 115 -0.25 -32.31 12.36
N GLU A 116 -0.60 -33.25 11.49
CA GLU A 116 0.13 -34.53 11.36
C GLU A 116 1.61 -34.33 10.98
N TYR A 117 1.92 -33.33 10.15
CA TYR A 117 3.29 -33.07 9.71
C TYR A 117 4.15 -32.39 10.79
N PHE A 118 3.56 -31.46 11.54
CA PHE A 118 4.28 -30.61 12.51
C PHE A 118 4.17 -31.08 13.97
N LYS A 119 3.25 -32.01 14.28
CA LYS A 119 3.08 -32.52 15.65
C LYS A 119 4.40 -33.02 16.23
N GLY A 120 4.61 -32.77 17.53
CA GLY A 120 5.79 -33.20 18.27
C GLY A 120 7.03 -32.32 18.08
N GLY A 121 6.92 -31.14 17.46
CA GLY A 121 7.89 -30.04 17.58
C GLY A 121 9.26 -30.21 16.90
N LYS A 122 9.59 -31.40 16.37
CA LYS A 122 10.89 -31.69 15.74
C LYS A 122 11.20 -30.85 14.49
N LYS A 123 10.20 -30.20 13.91
CA LYS A 123 10.29 -29.42 12.67
C LYS A 123 10.03 -27.92 12.87
N ALA A 124 10.36 -27.37 14.04
CA ALA A 124 10.07 -25.97 14.39
C ALA A 124 10.52 -24.94 13.32
N LYS A 125 11.72 -25.09 12.74
CA LYS A 125 12.20 -24.16 11.69
C LYS A 125 11.36 -24.20 10.42
N GLU A 126 10.86 -25.38 10.05
CA GLU A 126 9.97 -25.54 8.90
C GLU A 126 8.58 -24.97 9.19
N LEU A 127 8.10 -25.14 10.42
CA LEU A 127 6.87 -24.54 10.88
C LEU A 127 6.92 -23.01 10.76
N TYR A 128 8.02 -22.36 11.17
CA TYR A 128 8.11 -20.90 11.08
C TYR A 128 8.04 -20.40 9.64
N VAL A 129 8.75 -21.07 8.72
CA VAL A 129 8.66 -20.75 7.28
C VAL A 129 7.23 -20.98 6.79
N PHE A 130 6.63 -22.13 7.10
CA PHE A 130 5.31 -22.44 6.61
C PHE A 130 4.24 -21.49 7.17
N ALA A 131 4.20 -21.27 8.49
CA ALA A 131 3.17 -20.48 9.14
C ALA A 131 3.28 -18.98 8.85
N HIS A 132 4.49 -18.41 8.77
CA HIS A 132 4.66 -16.95 8.63
C HIS A 132 4.99 -16.49 7.22
N ILE A 133 5.43 -17.39 6.34
CA ILE A 133 5.80 -17.05 4.95
C ILE A 133 4.81 -17.67 3.97
N THR A 134 4.66 -19.01 3.99
CA THR A 134 3.87 -19.73 2.98
C THR A 134 2.37 -19.58 3.20
N PHE A 135 1.89 -19.82 4.42
CA PHE A 135 0.47 -19.82 4.79
C PHE A 135 -0.24 -18.49 4.46
N PRO A 136 0.28 -17.30 4.82
CA PRO A 136 -0.37 -16.05 4.46
C PRO A 136 -0.54 -15.90 2.95
N GLN A 137 0.48 -16.29 2.19
CA GLN A 137 0.48 -16.19 0.74
C GLN A 137 -0.49 -17.15 0.05
N LEU A 138 -0.68 -18.36 0.61
CA LEU A 138 -1.69 -19.31 0.11
C LEU A 138 -3.10 -18.73 0.16
N TYR A 139 -3.37 -17.80 1.09
CA TYR A 139 -4.66 -17.13 1.26
C TYR A 139 -4.62 -15.66 0.81
N GLY A 140 -3.71 -15.30 -0.09
CA GLY A 140 -3.61 -13.96 -0.67
C GLY A 140 -3.36 -12.87 0.38
N TYR A 141 -2.47 -13.15 1.35
CA TYR A 141 -2.16 -12.29 2.51
C TYR A 141 -3.40 -11.80 3.25
N PHE A 142 -4.45 -12.61 3.24
CA PHE A 142 -5.71 -12.34 3.92
C PHE A 142 -6.38 -11.02 3.47
N ILE A 143 -6.08 -10.46 2.31
CA ILE A 143 -6.83 -9.29 1.80
C ILE A 143 -8.09 -9.71 1.03
N ILE A 144 -8.15 -10.97 0.59
CA ILE A 144 -9.30 -11.53 -0.15
C ILE A 144 -10.36 -12.01 0.85
N PRO A 145 -11.57 -11.41 0.91
CA PRO A 145 -12.56 -11.72 1.95
C PRO A 145 -12.95 -13.20 2.05
N GLU A 146 -13.11 -13.87 0.91
CA GLU A 146 -13.45 -15.29 0.90
C GLU A 146 -12.29 -16.16 1.43
N MET A 147 -11.05 -15.79 1.11
CA MET A 147 -9.86 -16.44 1.67
C MET A 147 -9.73 -16.18 3.17
N GLN A 148 -10.10 -14.99 3.68
CA GLN A 148 -10.15 -14.74 5.12
C GLN A 148 -11.09 -15.73 5.83
N ASN A 149 -12.26 -16.00 5.26
CA ASN A 149 -13.21 -16.95 5.82
C ASN A 149 -12.62 -18.37 5.87
N TYR A 150 -12.04 -18.85 4.77
CA TYR A 150 -11.37 -20.15 4.73
C TYR A 150 -10.18 -20.23 5.71
N THR A 151 -9.41 -19.16 5.85
CA THR A 151 -8.34 -19.04 6.84
C THR A 151 -8.87 -19.21 8.27
N VAL A 152 -9.95 -18.53 8.64
CA VAL A 152 -10.54 -18.67 9.98
C VAL A 152 -11.05 -20.08 10.21
N ALA A 153 -11.69 -20.70 9.21
CA ALA A 153 -12.14 -22.08 9.28
C ALA A 153 -10.97 -23.06 9.47
N LEU A 154 -9.84 -22.82 8.79
CA LEU A 154 -8.60 -23.61 8.93
C LEU A 154 -8.07 -23.49 10.36
N ILE A 155 -7.92 -22.27 10.87
CA ILE A 155 -7.39 -22.01 12.21
C ILE A 155 -8.30 -22.61 13.28
N LYS A 156 -9.63 -22.44 13.18
CA LYS A 156 -10.59 -23.07 14.11
C LYS A 156 -10.53 -24.60 14.05
N SER A 157 -10.31 -25.17 12.86
CA SER A 157 -10.09 -26.62 12.72
C SER A 157 -8.78 -27.06 13.38
N LEU A 158 -7.70 -26.25 13.28
CA LEU A 158 -6.45 -26.50 14.01
C LEU A 158 -6.64 -26.42 15.53
N MET A 159 -7.49 -25.53 16.01
CA MET A 159 -7.82 -25.38 17.45
C MET A 159 -8.51 -26.61 18.04
N CYS A 160 -9.00 -27.54 17.21
CA CYS A 160 -9.55 -28.81 17.69
C CYS A 160 -8.45 -29.82 18.12
N TYR A 161 -7.18 -29.53 17.84
CA TYR A 161 -6.03 -30.34 18.26
C TYR A 161 -5.34 -29.72 19.49
N ASP A 162 -4.77 -30.57 20.36
CA ASP A 162 -4.05 -30.13 21.56
C ASP A 162 -2.57 -29.78 21.24
N ASP A 163 -2.34 -28.83 20.35
CA ASP A 163 -1.01 -28.27 20.05
C ASP A 163 -1.04 -26.74 19.98
N GLN A 164 -1.12 -26.12 21.15
CA GLN A 164 -1.14 -24.67 21.31
C GLN A 164 0.10 -23.97 20.73
N GLU A 165 1.24 -24.65 20.62
CA GLU A 165 2.44 -24.05 20.02
C GLU A 165 2.25 -23.88 18.51
N LEU A 166 1.82 -24.94 17.84
CA LEU A 166 1.50 -24.93 16.42
C LEU A 166 0.43 -23.89 16.11
N ILE A 167 -0.70 -23.94 16.81
CA ILE A 167 -1.86 -23.08 16.52
C ILE A 167 -1.51 -21.61 16.72
N GLY A 168 -0.76 -21.29 17.79
CA GLY A 168 -0.38 -19.91 18.09
C GLY A 168 0.39 -19.22 16.96
N HIS A 169 1.16 -19.97 16.16
CA HIS A 169 1.88 -19.41 15.01
C HIS A 169 0.95 -19.02 13.86
N PHE A 170 -0.07 -19.82 13.55
CA PHE A 170 -1.04 -19.48 12.50
C PHE A 170 -1.88 -18.25 12.86
N ILE A 171 -2.25 -18.13 14.14
CA ILE A 171 -2.98 -16.96 14.64
C ILE A 171 -2.09 -15.73 14.62
N ALA A 172 -0.85 -15.83 15.11
CA ALA A 172 0.11 -14.72 15.04
C ALA A 172 0.34 -14.27 13.59
N ALA A 173 0.55 -15.19 12.66
CA ALA A 173 0.72 -14.89 11.24
C ALA A 173 -0.48 -14.16 10.64
N PHE A 174 -1.71 -14.50 11.05
CA PHE A 174 -2.93 -13.82 10.60
C PHE A 174 -2.94 -12.33 10.98
N TYR A 175 -2.56 -12.01 12.21
CA TYR A 175 -2.46 -10.63 12.69
C TYR A 175 -1.24 -9.90 12.12
N GLU A 176 -0.11 -10.60 12.01
CA GLU A 176 1.14 -10.06 11.47
C GLU A 176 0.98 -9.56 10.03
N ASN A 177 0.16 -10.25 9.25
CA ASN A 177 -0.11 -9.90 7.87
C ASN A 177 -1.25 -8.86 7.71
N THR A 178 -1.56 -8.13 8.78
CA THR A 178 -2.45 -6.94 8.75
C THR A 178 -1.62 -5.67 9.00
N PRO A 179 -0.85 -5.19 8.00
CA PRO A 179 0.16 -4.15 8.19
C PRO A 179 -0.43 -2.82 8.69
N LEU A 180 -1.59 -2.39 8.19
CA LEU A 180 -2.27 -1.18 8.68
C LEU A 180 -2.54 -1.22 10.19
N PHE A 181 -2.92 -2.36 10.74
CA PHE A 181 -3.14 -2.52 12.18
C PHE A 181 -1.83 -2.33 12.96
N LEU A 182 -0.78 -3.04 12.57
CA LEU A 182 0.51 -2.97 13.27
C LEU A 182 1.14 -1.59 13.12
N GLU A 183 1.13 -1.01 11.92
CA GLU A 183 1.61 0.34 11.64
C GLU A 183 0.98 1.37 12.58
N ASN A 184 -0.36 1.47 12.59
CA ASN A 184 -1.06 2.44 13.42
C ASN A 184 -0.83 2.19 14.90
N LEU A 185 -0.80 0.93 15.35
CA LEU A 185 -0.51 0.58 16.73
C LEU A 185 0.85 1.13 17.17
N PHE A 186 1.89 0.81 16.41
CA PHE A 186 3.25 1.16 16.81
C PHE A 186 3.57 2.64 16.59
N ASP A 187 3.02 3.28 15.55
CA ASP A 187 3.19 4.72 15.35
C ASP A 187 2.59 5.51 16.51
N GLN A 188 1.35 5.19 16.90
CA GLN A 188 0.69 5.84 18.02
C GLN A 188 1.40 5.57 19.34
N TYR A 189 1.80 4.32 19.59
CA TYR A 189 2.56 3.97 20.78
C TYR A 189 3.88 4.74 20.87
N GLU A 190 4.66 4.76 19.79
CA GLU A 190 5.96 5.43 19.75
C GLU A 190 5.82 6.94 19.92
N GLU A 191 4.83 7.56 19.27
CA GLU A 191 4.55 8.99 19.39
C GLU A 191 4.15 9.37 20.83
N MET A 192 3.18 8.66 21.41
CA MET A 192 2.72 8.93 22.76
C MET A 192 3.80 8.64 23.82
N ALA A 193 4.56 7.55 23.67
CA ALA A 193 5.65 7.20 24.58
C ALA A 193 6.80 8.22 24.51
N PHE A 194 7.09 8.75 23.32
CA PHE A 194 8.09 9.79 23.12
C PHE A 194 7.69 11.11 23.81
N ILE A 195 6.42 11.51 23.71
CA ILE A 195 5.89 12.74 24.33
C ILE A 195 5.93 12.64 25.86
N GLU A 196 5.58 11.49 26.43
CA GLU A 196 5.50 11.32 27.89
C GLU A 196 6.89 11.43 28.58
N ASN A 197 7.99 11.15 27.85
CA ASN A 197 9.39 11.26 28.31
C ASN A 197 9.66 10.68 29.71
N GLN A 198 8.95 9.59 30.07
CA GLN A 198 9.05 8.93 31.38
C GLN A 198 9.35 7.44 31.25
N LYS A 199 10.15 6.94 32.18
CA LYS A 199 10.61 5.54 32.26
C LYS A 199 9.66 4.61 33.02
N ASN A 200 8.43 5.03 33.33
CA ASN A 200 7.51 4.24 34.15
C ASN A 200 6.89 3.08 33.32
N PRO A 201 7.13 1.80 33.69
CA PRO A 201 6.67 0.65 32.91
C PRO A 201 5.14 0.58 32.75
N MET A 202 4.38 0.91 33.80
CA MET A 202 2.92 0.84 33.77
C MET A 202 2.29 1.98 32.97
N LYS A 203 2.93 3.15 32.92
CA LYS A 203 2.50 4.23 32.03
C LYS A 203 2.73 3.85 30.57
N LEU A 204 3.91 3.34 30.23
CA LEU A 204 4.21 2.84 28.88
C LEU A 204 3.24 1.73 28.47
N TYR A 205 2.90 0.84 29.41
CA TYR A 205 1.88 -0.17 29.19
C TYR A 205 0.50 0.43 28.91
N ASN A 206 0.05 1.41 29.69
CA ASN A 206 -1.24 2.06 29.46
C ASN A 206 -1.29 2.80 28.11
N ILE A 207 -0.18 3.45 27.71
CA ILE A 207 -0.04 4.07 26.38
C ILE A 207 -0.17 3.00 25.28
N PHE A 208 0.49 1.85 25.45
CA PHE A 208 0.33 0.74 24.50
C PHE A 208 -1.12 0.24 24.43
N ILE A 209 -1.80 0.12 25.57
CA ILE A 209 -3.21 -0.28 25.60
C ILE A 209 -4.07 0.73 24.85
N GLU A 210 -3.86 2.03 25.04
CA GLU A 210 -4.59 3.08 24.32
C GLU A 210 -4.36 2.99 22.80
N ALA A 211 -3.11 2.84 22.36
CA ALA A 211 -2.77 2.65 20.96
C ALA A 211 -3.39 1.36 20.39
N LEU A 212 -3.39 0.26 21.15
CA LEU A 212 -4.04 -1.00 20.78
C LEU A 212 -5.56 -0.83 20.66
N GLU A 213 -6.15 -0.06 21.56
CA GLU A 213 -7.55 0.29 21.52
C GLU A 213 -7.92 1.14 20.31
N GLN A 214 -7.04 1.96 19.78
CA GLN A 214 -7.32 2.71 18.56
C GLN A 214 -7.06 1.85 17.32
N ALA A 215 -5.89 1.22 17.23
CA ALA A 215 -5.47 0.44 16.07
C ALA A 215 -6.36 -0.77 15.79
N SER A 216 -6.92 -1.44 16.82
CA SER A 216 -7.75 -2.63 16.58
C SER A 216 -9.09 -2.32 15.87
N ASN A 217 -9.43 -1.04 15.64
CA ASN A 217 -10.53 -0.64 14.74
C ASN A 217 -10.27 -0.98 13.26
N LEU A 218 -9.00 -1.21 12.91
CA LEU A 218 -8.55 -1.59 11.58
C LEU A 218 -8.58 -3.11 11.35
N LEU A 219 -8.84 -3.88 12.41
CA LEU A 219 -9.01 -5.33 12.30
C LEU A 219 -10.40 -5.67 11.77
N SER A 220 -10.50 -6.82 11.11
CA SER A 220 -11.80 -7.35 10.67
C SER A 220 -12.51 -8.13 11.78
N THR A 221 -13.81 -8.36 11.62
CA THR A 221 -14.62 -9.22 12.51
C THR A 221 -14.02 -10.62 12.67
N TYR A 222 -13.36 -11.15 11.64
CA TYR A 222 -12.65 -12.43 11.66
C TYR A 222 -11.50 -12.48 12.69
N HIS A 223 -10.77 -11.37 12.87
CA HIS A 223 -9.74 -11.27 13.90
C HIS A 223 -10.37 -11.39 15.28
N ASN A 224 -11.43 -10.62 15.55
CA ASN A 224 -12.12 -10.68 16.84
C ASN A 224 -12.66 -12.08 17.15
N GLN A 225 -13.26 -12.75 16.16
CA GLN A 225 -13.72 -14.13 16.33
C GLN A 225 -12.59 -15.08 16.77
N LEU A 226 -11.39 -14.93 16.22
CA LEU A 226 -10.23 -15.73 16.61
C LEU A 226 -9.72 -15.34 17.99
N ALA A 227 -9.60 -14.04 18.30
CA ALA A 227 -9.17 -13.60 19.63
C ALA A 227 -10.11 -14.09 20.74
N LEU A 228 -11.43 -14.03 20.52
CA LEU A 228 -12.43 -14.57 21.44
C LEU A 228 -12.31 -16.10 21.58
N ALA A 229 -12.13 -16.82 20.47
CA ALA A 229 -11.95 -18.27 20.51
C ALA A 229 -10.70 -18.67 21.32
N VAL A 230 -9.59 -17.96 21.15
CA VAL A 230 -8.35 -18.17 21.93
C VAL A 230 -8.55 -17.81 23.39
N TYR A 231 -9.22 -16.69 23.67
CA TYR A 231 -9.53 -16.25 25.04
C TYR A 231 -10.35 -17.30 25.80
N ASN A 232 -11.33 -17.91 25.13
CA ASN A 232 -12.18 -18.96 25.71
C ASN A 232 -11.45 -20.28 26.00
N ILE A 233 -10.34 -20.56 25.31
CA ILE A 233 -9.49 -21.73 25.62
C ILE A 233 -8.71 -21.49 26.91
N GLY A 234 -8.20 -20.26 27.12
CA GLY A 234 -7.62 -19.86 28.40
C GLY A 234 -6.46 -18.87 28.28
N ASN A 235 -6.17 -18.21 29.42
CA ASN A 235 -5.22 -17.10 29.52
C ASN A 235 -3.81 -17.45 29.02
N LYS A 236 -3.31 -18.63 29.39
CA LYS A 236 -1.98 -19.10 29.00
C LYS A 236 -1.83 -19.19 27.48
N PHE A 237 -2.83 -19.73 26.79
CA PHE A 237 -2.81 -19.84 25.33
C PHE A 237 -2.95 -18.47 24.66
N PHE A 238 -3.78 -17.59 25.23
CA PHE A 238 -3.93 -16.21 24.79
C PHE A 238 -2.62 -15.42 24.86
N ASN A 239 -1.94 -15.45 26.00
CA ASN A 239 -0.65 -14.78 26.20
C ASN A 239 0.42 -15.35 25.27
N LYS A 240 0.52 -16.67 25.19
CA LYS A 240 1.47 -17.34 24.28
C LYS A 240 1.27 -16.96 22.81
N THR A 241 0.04 -16.70 22.40
CA THR A 241 -0.30 -16.35 21.02
C THR A 241 -0.06 -14.87 20.75
N PHE A 242 -0.65 -13.97 21.54
CA PHE A 242 -0.61 -12.54 21.24
C PHE A 242 0.62 -11.85 21.82
N ILE A 243 1.04 -12.19 23.02
CA ILE A 243 2.22 -11.55 23.63
C ILE A 243 3.49 -12.17 23.07
N ASP A 244 3.67 -13.49 23.22
CA ASP A 244 4.95 -14.13 22.95
C ASP A 244 5.25 -14.28 21.45
N LYS A 245 4.22 -14.54 20.63
CA LYS A 245 4.38 -14.79 19.17
C LYS A 245 4.05 -13.60 18.28
N LEU A 246 3.23 -12.65 18.73
CA LEU A 246 2.89 -11.45 17.94
C LEU A 246 3.63 -10.22 18.46
N PHE A 247 3.30 -9.70 19.64
CA PHE A 247 3.79 -8.37 20.05
C PHE A 247 5.28 -8.33 20.44
N ILE A 248 5.78 -9.27 21.26
CA ILE A 248 7.20 -9.27 21.65
C ILE A 248 8.13 -9.32 20.41
N PRO A 249 7.90 -10.20 19.42
CA PRO A 249 8.62 -10.16 18.15
C PRO A 249 8.58 -8.80 17.45
N GLN A 250 7.40 -8.19 17.33
CA GLN A 250 7.24 -6.89 16.68
C GLN A 250 8.03 -5.78 17.39
N PHE A 251 8.02 -5.75 18.73
CA PHE A 251 8.84 -4.81 19.50
C PHE A 251 10.34 -4.99 19.26
N LYS A 252 10.82 -6.24 19.24
CA LYS A 252 12.24 -6.54 19.01
C LYS A 252 12.73 -6.06 17.64
N LEU A 253 11.86 -6.10 16.62
CA LEU A 253 12.21 -5.67 15.26
C LEU A 253 12.17 -4.16 15.09
N ARG A 254 11.27 -3.47 15.78
CA ARG A 254 11.06 -2.03 15.62
C ARG A 254 12.03 -1.18 16.42
N SER A 255 12.47 -1.61 17.62
CA SER A 255 13.40 -0.82 18.40
C SER A 255 14.15 -1.59 19.49
N LEU A 256 15.42 -1.18 19.72
CA LEU A 256 16.20 -1.52 20.91
C LEU A 256 16.15 -0.40 21.97
N ASN A 257 15.26 0.59 21.84
CA ASN A 257 15.12 1.65 22.85
C ASN A 257 14.70 1.11 24.21
N TYR A 258 14.96 1.93 25.23
CA TYR A 258 14.65 1.62 26.61
C TYR A 258 13.15 1.39 26.83
N GLU A 259 12.29 2.11 26.12
CA GLU A 259 10.83 2.05 26.24
C GLU A 259 10.30 0.69 25.75
N CYS A 260 10.74 0.21 24.58
CA CYS A 260 10.37 -1.10 24.06
C CYS A 260 10.94 -2.22 24.93
N GLN A 261 12.16 -2.09 25.44
CA GLN A 261 12.73 -3.07 26.37
C GLN A 261 11.93 -3.17 27.67
N THR A 262 11.50 -2.03 28.20
CA THR A 262 10.67 -1.95 29.41
C THR A 262 9.31 -2.60 29.17
N LEU A 263 8.67 -2.32 28.03
CA LEU A 263 7.38 -2.92 27.70
C LEU A 263 7.49 -4.43 27.43
N ILE A 264 8.57 -4.90 26.80
CA ILE A 264 8.87 -6.34 26.67
C ILE A 264 8.96 -6.99 28.06
N GLN A 265 9.54 -6.33 29.06
CA GLN A 265 9.60 -6.87 30.42
C GLN A 265 8.20 -6.94 31.07
N VAL A 266 7.37 -5.91 30.88
CA VAL A 266 5.96 -5.93 31.34
C VAL A 266 5.21 -7.08 30.68
N PHE A 267 5.37 -7.27 29.37
CA PHE A 267 4.74 -8.38 28.65
C PHE A 267 5.20 -9.75 29.12
N LYS A 268 6.50 -9.94 29.34
CA LYS A 268 7.02 -11.19 29.92
C LYS A 268 6.46 -11.45 31.32
N PHE A 269 6.28 -10.39 32.12
CA PHE A 269 5.63 -10.50 33.42
C PHE A 269 4.17 -10.94 33.26
N ILE A 270 3.41 -10.33 32.35
CA ILE A 270 2.01 -10.71 32.06
C ILE A 270 1.91 -12.17 31.59
N SER A 271 2.80 -12.61 30.69
CA SER A 271 2.84 -14.00 30.20
C SER A 271 3.19 -15.02 31.30
N TYR A 272 3.88 -14.60 32.36
CA TYR A 272 4.27 -15.49 33.46
C TYR A 272 3.24 -15.50 34.61
N TYR A 273 2.55 -14.39 34.85
CA TYR A 273 1.57 -14.21 35.92
C TYR A 273 0.16 -14.00 35.36
N ASP A 274 -0.43 -15.11 34.88
CA ASP A 274 -1.80 -15.17 34.35
C ASP A 274 -2.84 -14.69 35.39
N GLY A 275 -3.89 -14.00 34.95
CA GLY A 275 -5.00 -13.56 35.83
C GLY A 275 -4.79 -12.24 36.58
N THR A 276 -3.72 -11.50 36.26
CA THR A 276 -3.46 -10.17 36.82
C THR A 276 -4.34 -9.08 36.17
N ALA A 277 -4.48 -7.92 36.83
CA ALA A 277 -5.23 -6.79 36.26
C ALA A 277 -4.68 -6.33 34.89
N PRO A 278 -3.35 -6.21 34.67
CA PRO A 278 -2.80 -5.92 33.36
C PRO A 278 -3.26 -6.91 32.28
N TYR A 279 -3.19 -8.22 32.55
CA TYR A 279 -3.70 -9.24 31.61
C TYR A 279 -5.15 -8.96 31.18
N THR A 280 -6.02 -8.68 32.15
CA THR A 280 -7.45 -8.44 31.89
C THR A 280 -7.66 -7.19 31.02
N ILE A 281 -6.87 -6.14 31.24
CA ILE A 281 -6.90 -4.91 30.44
C ILE A 281 -6.44 -5.20 29.00
N PHE A 282 -5.34 -5.94 28.83
CA PHE A 282 -4.82 -6.32 27.51
C PHE A 282 -5.82 -7.18 26.72
N ALA A 283 -6.36 -8.23 27.35
CA ALA A 283 -7.34 -9.10 26.71
C ALA A 283 -8.57 -8.29 26.27
N ARG A 284 -9.09 -7.42 27.15
CA ARG A 284 -10.22 -6.52 26.83
C ARG A 284 -9.91 -5.60 25.66
N ALA A 285 -8.72 -5.00 25.62
CA ALA A 285 -8.34 -4.12 24.51
C ALA A 285 -8.41 -4.85 23.16
N LEU A 286 -8.02 -6.13 23.11
CA LEU A 286 -8.01 -6.91 21.87
C LEU A 286 -9.37 -7.52 21.49
N ILE A 287 -10.16 -8.00 22.46
CA ILE A 287 -11.44 -8.72 22.21
C ILE A 287 -12.69 -7.83 22.22
N ARG A 288 -12.53 -6.53 22.51
CA ARG A 288 -13.65 -5.60 22.57
C ARG A 288 -14.39 -5.61 21.23
N GLU A 289 -15.69 -5.85 21.28
CA GLU A 289 -16.57 -5.74 20.12
C GLU A 289 -16.67 -4.27 19.72
N ARG A 290 -16.42 -3.97 18.45
CA ARG A 290 -16.35 -2.60 17.93
C ARG A 290 -17.13 -2.46 16.65
N ASN A 291 -17.36 -1.21 16.26
CA ASN A 291 -17.78 -0.87 14.90
C ASN A 291 -16.61 -1.10 13.96
N TYR A 292 -16.32 -2.38 13.66
CA TYR A 292 -15.33 -2.75 12.68
C TYR A 292 -15.71 -2.08 11.37
N GLN A 293 -14.79 -1.30 10.80
CA GLN A 293 -15.00 -0.82 9.45
C GLN A 293 -15.11 -2.05 8.56
N GLU A 294 -16.24 -2.21 7.88
CA GLU A 294 -16.31 -3.22 6.82
C GLU A 294 -15.16 -2.96 5.87
N ASN A 295 -14.38 -4.00 5.58
CA ASN A 295 -13.31 -3.90 4.61
C ASN A 295 -13.91 -3.32 3.32
N ILE A 296 -13.31 -2.26 2.79
CA ILE A 296 -13.74 -1.62 1.54
C ILE A 296 -14.03 -2.68 0.47
N LEU A 297 -13.18 -3.71 0.38
CA LEU A 297 -13.39 -4.82 -0.55
C LEU A 297 -14.70 -5.58 -0.27
N VAL A 298 -15.11 -5.79 0.97
CA VAL A 298 -16.39 -6.43 1.32
C VAL A 298 -17.57 -5.51 0.99
N THR A 299 -17.50 -4.23 1.39
CA THR A 299 -18.57 -3.25 1.19
C THR A 299 -18.96 -3.12 -0.28
N TYR A 300 -17.98 -3.12 -1.19
CA TYR A 300 -18.23 -3.02 -2.63
C TYR A 300 -18.36 -4.38 -3.34
N GLY A 301 -18.73 -5.46 -2.64
CA GLY A 301 -19.07 -6.75 -3.24
C GLY A 301 -17.90 -7.67 -3.57
N GLY A 302 -16.80 -7.55 -2.85
CA GLY A 302 -15.58 -8.33 -3.02
C GLY A 302 -14.87 -8.01 -4.33
N PHE A 303 -14.29 -9.04 -4.93
CA PHE A 303 -13.54 -8.91 -6.20
C PHE A 303 -14.43 -9.08 -7.44
N LYS A 304 -15.76 -9.15 -7.28
CA LYS A 304 -16.70 -9.26 -8.41
C LYS A 304 -16.51 -8.17 -9.48
N PRO A 305 -16.27 -6.89 -9.13
CA PRO A 305 -16.06 -5.84 -10.12
C PRO A 305 -14.77 -6.01 -10.95
N VAL A 306 -13.78 -6.73 -10.44
CA VAL A 306 -12.48 -6.98 -11.10
C VAL A 306 -12.48 -8.30 -11.87
N ASN A 307 -13.50 -9.15 -11.65
CA ASN A 307 -13.57 -10.53 -12.16
C ASN A 307 -12.24 -11.29 -11.96
N LEU A 308 -11.73 -11.26 -10.72
CA LEU A 308 -10.42 -11.83 -10.41
C LEU A 308 -10.42 -13.36 -10.59
N LEU A 309 -9.84 -13.85 -11.69
CA LEU A 309 -9.72 -15.29 -11.98
C LEU A 309 -8.60 -15.96 -11.18
N TYR A 310 -7.55 -15.20 -10.86
CA TYR A 310 -6.38 -15.69 -10.14
C TYR A 310 -5.68 -14.55 -9.41
N TYR A 311 -4.79 -14.90 -8.49
CA TYR A 311 -3.83 -13.96 -7.91
C TYR A 311 -2.41 -14.53 -7.92
N SER A 312 -1.41 -13.64 -7.92
CA SER A 312 0.00 -14.05 -7.97
C SER A 312 0.44 -14.71 -6.66
N PHE A 313 1.19 -15.80 -6.79
CA PHE A 313 1.76 -16.59 -5.71
C PHE A 313 3.28 -16.63 -5.91
N TYR A 314 4.01 -15.99 -4.99
CA TYR A 314 5.47 -15.85 -5.00
C TYR A 314 6.16 -16.88 -4.09
N THR A 315 6.45 -18.08 -4.58
CA THR A 315 6.94 -19.21 -3.76
C THR A 315 8.37 -19.59 -4.12
N SER A 316 9.03 -20.37 -3.26
CA SER A 316 10.32 -21.01 -3.56
C SER A 316 10.20 -22.53 -3.73
N GLY A 317 11.23 -23.15 -4.29
CA GLY A 317 11.32 -24.62 -4.39
C GLY A 317 11.33 -25.29 -3.01
N TYR A 318 11.97 -24.65 -2.02
CA TYR A 318 11.92 -25.09 -0.62
C TYR A 318 10.49 -25.17 -0.07
N GLU A 319 9.68 -24.15 -0.31
CA GLU A 319 8.29 -24.12 0.16
C GLU A 319 7.39 -25.09 -0.58
N ILE A 320 7.64 -25.32 -1.87
CA ILE A 320 6.98 -26.40 -2.62
C ILE A 320 7.26 -27.74 -1.97
N ASN A 321 8.52 -28.02 -1.64
CA ASN A 321 8.88 -29.26 -0.97
C ASN A 321 8.18 -29.39 0.40
N LEU A 322 8.13 -28.31 1.19
CA LEU A 322 7.36 -28.31 2.45
C LEU A 322 5.89 -28.63 2.20
N PHE A 323 5.26 -27.98 1.22
CA PHE A 323 3.86 -28.17 0.89
C PHE A 323 3.55 -29.59 0.40
N LEU A 324 4.39 -30.17 -0.46
CA LEU A 324 4.23 -31.55 -0.93
C LEU A 324 4.34 -32.55 0.23
N ASN A 325 5.25 -32.32 1.17
CA ASN A 325 5.45 -33.18 2.33
C ASN A 325 4.30 -33.11 3.35
N LEU A 326 3.53 -32.01 3.37
CA LEU A 326 2.35 -31.83 4.20
C LEU A 326 1.14 -32.65 3.72
N THR A 327 1.01 -32.93 2.43
CA THR A 327 -0.18 -33.61 1.86
C THR A 327 -0.31 -35.07 2.33
N ASP A 328 -1.55 -35.54 2.55
CA ASP A 328 -1.89 -36.90 3.02
C ASP A 328 -1.46 -38.00 2.03
N ASN A 329 -1.13 -39.20 2.54
CA ASN A 329 -0.80 -40.39 1.76
C ASN A 329 -1.85 -40.75 0.69
N LYS A 330 -3.15 -40.50 0.94
CA LYS A 330 -4.21 -40.67 -0.08
C LYS A 330 -4.09 -39.71 -1.26
N MET A 331 -3.56 -38.50 -1.07
CA MET A 331 -3.21 -37.59 -2.17
C MET A 331 -1.81 -37.89 -2.76
N LYS A 332 -0.92 -38.56 -2.01
CA LYS A 332 0.40 -38.99 -2.50
C LYS A 332 0.33 -40.10 -3.55
N GLU A 333 -0.73 -40.92 -3.56
CA GLU A 333 -0.86 -42.09 -4.43
C GLU A 333 -1.10 -41.75 -5.92
N MET A 334 -1.48 -40.51 -6.24
CA MET A 334 -1.51 -40.03 -7.63
C MET A 334 -0.65 -38.77 -7.75
N ASN A 335 0.49 -38.88 -8.44
CA ASN A 335 1.40 -37.82 -8.90
C ASN A 335 2.61 -37.44 -8.03
N ASN A 336 2.54 -37.35 -6.69
CA ASN A 336 3.61 -36.69 -5.90
C ASN A 336 5.01 -37.36 -5.96
N GLN A 337 5.10 -38.69 -5.94
CA GLN A 337 6.42 -39.38 -6.01
C GLN A 337 7.04 -39.33 -7.41
N GLU A 338 6.22 -39.31 -8.46
CA GLU A 338 6.69 -39.15 -9.83
C GLU A 338 7.12 -37.70 -10.11
N MET A 339 6.50 -36.74 -9.42
CA MET A 339 6.85 -35.32 -9.47
C MET A 339 8.17 -34.97 -8.77
N LEU A 340 8.41 -35.51 -7.57
CA LEU A 340 9.69 -35.37 -6.88
C LEU A 340 10.86 -35.92 -7.70
N LYS A 341 10.59 -36.87 -8.61
CA LYS A 341 11.57 -37.40 -9.58
C LYS A 341 11.79 -36.48 -10.79
N ARG A 342 10.84 -35.59 -11.12
CA ARG A 342 10.91 -34.67 -12.27
C ARG A 342 11.52 -33.31 -11.93
N CYS A 343 11.44 -32.88 -10.68
CA CYS A 343 12.17 -31.71 -10.18
C CYS A 343 13.60 -32.10 -9.79
N SER A 344 14.58 -31.25 -10.11
CA SER A 344 15.93 -31.47 -9.57
C SER A 344 15.90 -31.34 -8.05
N ALA A 345 16.55 -32.27 -7.33
CA ALA A 345 16.64 -32.24 -5.87
C ALA A 345 17.31 -30.95 -5.35
N GLU A 346 18.08 -30.28 -6.20
CA GLU A 346 18.73 -29.01 -5.92
C GLU A 346 17.75 -27.83 -6.01
N SER A 347 16.90 -27.78 -7.05
CA SER A 347 15.84 -26.78 -7.20
C SER A 347 14.87 -26.77 -6.01
N LEU A 348 14.53 -27.95 -5.46
CA LEU A 348 13.63 -28.09 -4.31
C LEU A 348 14.28 -27.74 -2.95
N LYS A 349 15.59 -27.55 -2.90
CA LYS A 349 16.30 -27.09 -1.70
C LYS A 349 16.53 -25.57 -1.70
N GLN A 350 16.37 -24.92 -2.83
CA GLN A 350 16.64 -23.50 -2.99
C GLN A 350 15.50 -22.64 -2.43
N PHE A 351 15.85 -21.68 -1.58
CA PHE A 351 14.97 -20.61 -1.13
C PHE A 351 15.09 -19.42 -2.08
N ILE A 352 14.63 -19.62 -3.31
CA ILE A 352 14.68 -18.67 -4.41
C ILE A 352 13.24 -18.46 -4.85
N THR A 353 12.72 -17.24 -4.70
CA THR A 353 11.31 -16.94 -5.02
C THR A 353 11.09 -16.81 -6.52
N PHE A 354 9.98 -17.36 -7.00
CA PHE A 354 9.45 -17.19 -8.35
C PHE A 354 7.95 -16.97 -8.33
N GLU A 355 7.40 -16.48 -9.43
CA GLU A 355 5.96 -16.24 -9.57
C GLU A 355 5.22 -17.43 -10.21
N THR A 356 4.06 -17.77 -9.63
CA THR A 356 2.99 -18.59 -10.22
C THR A 356 1.62 -17.97 -9.87
N LYS A 357 0.52 -18.62 -10.23
CA LYS A 357 -0.86 -18.14 -10.08
C LYS A 357 -1.72 -19.14 -9.34
N ILE A 358 -2.48 -18.70 -8.34
CA ILE A 358 -3.53 -19.51 -7.69
C ILE A 358 -4.87 -19.12 -8.29
N TYR A 359 -5.70 -20.11 -8.64
CA TYR A 359 -7.02 -19.93 -9.25
C TYR A 359 -8.11 -20.32 -8.24
N PRO A 360 -8.42 -19.44 -7.27
CA PRO A 360 -9.41 -19.77 -6.26
C PRO A 360 -10.82 -19.89 -6.85
N THR A 361 -11.61 -20.83 -6.35
CA THR A 361 -13.07 -20.85 -6.58
C THR A 361 -13.71 -19.75 -5.72
N LEU A 362 -14.10 -18.63 -6.33
CA LEU A 362 -14.69 -17.47 -5.66
C LEU A 362 -16.23 -17.43 -5.80
N GLU A 363 -16.91 -18.49 -5.36
CA GLU A 363 -18.34 -18.70 -5.68
C GLU A 363 -19.29 -17.94 -4.73
N ASN A 364 -18.85 -17.60 -3.51
CA ASN A 364 -19.75 -17.20 -2.41
C ASN A 364 -19.68 -15.72 -2.01
N LEU A 365 -19.09 -14.84 -2.83
CA LEU A 365 -19.01 -13.42 -2.49
C LEU A 365 -20.41 -12.75 -2.47
N PRO A 366 -20.68 -11.82 -1.55
CA PRO A 366 -21.92 -11.03 -1.56
C PRO A 366 -22.06 -10.24 -2.86
N LYS A 367 -23.29 -9.89 -3.25
CA LYS A 367 -23.49 -8.97 -4.38
C LYS A 367 -23.10 -7.55 -3.93
N PRO A 368 -22.40 -6.76 -4.77
CA PRO A 368 -22.06 -5.38 -4.42
C PRO A 368 -23.30 -4.60 -4.03
N SER A 369 -23.20 -3.79 -2.98
CA SER A 369 -24.20 -2.75 -2.72
C SER A 369 -24.19 -1.80 -3.92
N LYS A 370 -25.29 -1.77 -4.68
CA LYS A 370 -25.40 -0.86 -5.82
C LYS A 370 -25.46 0.58 -5.31
N LEU A 371 -24.37 1.32 -5.48
CA LEU A 371 -24.41 2.79 -5.47
C LEU A 371 -25.08 3.23 -6.76
N SER A 372 -26.42 3.27 -6.77
CA SER A 372 -27.17 3.78 -7.92
C SER A 372 -26.98 5.29 -7.99
N ILE A 373 -25.93 5.74 -8.68
CA ILE A 373 -25.66 7.17 -8.87
C ILE A 373 -26.61 7.76 -9.90
N PHE A 374 -26.99 6.93 -10.88
CA PHE A 374 -28.02 7.26 -11.85
C PHE A 374 -29.33 6.58 -11.46
N ASP A 375 -30.44 7.24 -11.78
CA ASP A 375 -31.73 6.55 -11.83
C ASP A 375 -31.62 5.36 -12.79
N PRO A 376 -32.24 4.21 -12.49
CA PRO A 376 -32.19 3.06 -13.38
C PRO A 376 -32.75 3.44 -14.75
N PHE A 377 -31.86 3.53 -15.73
CA PHE A 377 -32.24 3.72 -17.13
C PHE A 377 -33.21 2.60 -17.54
N LYS A 378 -34.33 2.97 -18.17
CA LYS A 378 -35.32 2.00 -18.62
C LYS A 378 -34.68 1.11 -19.68
N LYS A 379 -34.41 -0.15 -19.32
CA LYS A 379 -34.01 -1.17 -20.29
C LYS A 379 -35.22 -1.58 -21.13
N ALA A 380 -35.03 -1.63 -22.44
CA ALA A 380 -36.01 -2.17 -23.35
C ALA A 380 -35.78 -3.68 -23.52
N ILE A 381 -36.80 -4.48 -23.25
CA ILE A 381 -36.75 -5.94 -23.39
C ILE A 381 -37.34 -6.31 -24.76
N PHE A 382 -36.53 -6.91 -25.63
CA PHE A 382 -36.99 -7.49 -26.88
C PHE A 382 -37.31 -8.98 -26.68
N LYS A 383 -38.47 -9.44 -27.16
CA LYS A 383 -38.79 -10.89 -27.18
C LYS A 383 -38.06 -11.63 -28.31
N ARG A 384 -37.77 -10.94 -29.43
CA ARG A 384 -36.92 -11.39 -30.55
C ARG A 384 -36.28 -10.16 -31.18
N GLU A 385 -34.99 -10.23 -31.52
CA GLU A 385 -34.32 -9.17 -32.28
C GLU A 385 -34.67 -9.31 -33.77
N ASN A 386 -35.04 -8.19 -34.42
CA ASN A 386 -35.17 -8.17 -35.87
C ASN A 386 -33.77 -8.02 -36.47
N GLU A 387 -33.28 -9.05 -37.16
CA GLU A 387 -31.93 -9.10 -37.72
C GLU A 387 -31.68 -7.99 -38.76
N ASP A 388 -32.70 -7.56 -39.51
CA ASP A 388 -32.58 -6.46 -40.48
C ASP A 388 -32.36 -5.13 -39.78
N PHE A 389 -33.08 -4.89 -38.68
CA PHE A 389 -32.89 -3.70 -37.85
C PHE A 389 -31.53 -3.71 -37.16
N ALA A 390 -31.08 -4.87 -36.68
CA ALA A 390 -29.74 -5.00 -36.10
C ALA A 390 -28.66 -4.69 -37.14
N ARG A 391 -28.73 -5.28 -38.33
CA ARG A 391 -27.80 -5.00 -39.44
C ARG A 391 -27.79 -3.52 -39.82
N GLY A 392 -28.97 -2.90 -39.96
CA GLY A 392 -29.10 -1.46 -40.24
C GLY A 392 -28.46 -0.59 -39.16
N TYR A 393 -28.77 -0.87 -37.89
CA TYR A 393 -28.23 -0.14 -36.74
C TYR A 393 -26.69 -0.20 -36.67
N TYR A 394 -26.10 -1.40 -36.77
CA TYR A 394 -24.65 -1.56 -36.71
C TYR A 394 -23.96 -0.97 -37.94
N SER A 395 -24.57 -1.03 -39.13
CA SER A 395 -24.04 -0.38 -40.34
C SER A 395 -23.95 1.14 -40.17
N ILE A 396 -25.03 1.78 -39.71
CA ILE A 396 -25.06 3.23 -39.44
C ILE A 396 -24.04 3.60 -38.36
N ARG A 397 -23.97 2.81 -37.27
CA ARG A 397 -23.01 3.05 -36.19
C ARG A 397 -21.56 2.95 -36.66
N ASN A 398 -21.21 1.93 -37.43
CA ASN A 398 -19.86 1.75 -37.95
C ASN A 398 -19.49 2.88 -38.93
N PHE A 399 -20.44 3.33 -39.75
CA PHE A 399 -20.23 4.51 -40.58
C PHE A 399 -19.97 5.75 -39.73
N ALA A 400 -20.80 6.01 -38.72
CA ALA A 400 -20.66 7.16 -37.84
C ALA A 400 -19.28 7.18 -37.15
N LEU A 401 -18.87 6.05 -36.55
CA LEU A 401 -17.57 5.90 -35.90
C LEU A 401 -16.38 6.12 -36.85
N LYS A 402 -16.44 5.60 -38.07
CA LYS A 402 -15.38 5.78 -39.08
C LYS A 402 -15.20 7.23 -39.53
N ASN A 403 -16.25 8.04 -39.42
CA ASN A 403 -16.26 9.44 -39.86
C ASN A 403 -16.28 10.42 -38.66
N GLU A 404 -16.01 9.94 -37.45
CA GLU A 404 -16.01 10.76 -36.22
C GLU A 404 -17.34 11.51 -35.96
N ILE A 405 -18.45 10.96 -36.45
CA ILE A 405 -19.80 11.48 -36.21
C ILE A 405 -20.39 10.76 -35.01
N ASP A 406 -21.07 11.49 -34.12
CA ASP A 406 -21.77 10.85 -33.00
C ASP A 406 -22.92 9.96 -33.53
N PRO A 407 -22.91 8.64 -33.25
CA PRO A 407 -23.94 7.73 -33.75
C PRO A 407 -25.36 8.12 -33.34
N ILE A 408 -25.56 8.80 -32.21
CA ILE A 408 -26.91 9.18 -31.77
C ILE A 408 -27.58 10.17 -32.72
N TRP A 409 -26.79 10.97 -33.45
CA TRP A 409 -27.30 12.01 -34.33
C TRP A 409 -28.12 11.44 -35.50
N PHE A 410 -27.87 10.20 -35.91
CA PHE A 410 -28.66 9.51 -36.94
C PHE A 410 -30.07 9.14 -36.46
N TYR A 411 -30.24 9.00 -35.15
CA TYR A 411 -31.50 8.60 -34.52
C TYR A 411 -32.20 9.78 -33.83
N VAL A 412 -31.44 10.78 -33.40
CA VAL A 412 -31.95 12.04 -32.83
C VAL A 412 -31.23 13.22 -33.52
N PRO A 413 -31.65 13.59 -34.74
CA PRO A 413 -31.01 14.68 -35.50
C PRO A 413 -31.04 16.03 -34.78
N ASP A 414 -31.99 16.23 -33.87
CA ASP A 414 -32.13 17.47 -33.08
C ASP A 414 -30.93 17.72 -32.15
N LEU A 415 -30.11 16.70 -31.86
CA LEU A 415 -28.88 16.82 -31.09
C LEU A 415 -27.69 17.37 -31.90
N THR A 416 -27.86 17.53 -33.22
CA THR A 416 -26.82 18.05 -34.11
C THR A 416 -26.86 19.59 -34.14
N GLN A 417 -25.72 20.22 -33.90
CA GLN A 417 -25.62 21.69 -33.95
C GLN A 417 -25.20 22.23 -35.32
N SER A 418 -24.62 21.41 -36.21
CA SER A 418 -24.17 21.86 -37.53
C SER A 418 -25.17 21.52 -38.65
N ASN A 419 -25.43 22.51 -39.53
CA ASN A 419 -26.30 22.31 -40.69
C ASN A 419 -25.69 21.37 -41.74
N SER A 420 -24.36 21.30 -41.84
CA SER A 420 -23.66 20.36 -42.72
C SER A 420 -23.86 18.90 -42.28
N ASN A 421 -23.76 18.61 -40.97
CA ASN A 421 -23.96 17.26 -40.45
C ASN A 421 -25.42 16.82 -40.55
N LYS A 422 -26.38 17.75 -40.39
CA LYS A 422 -27.82 17.47 -40.62
C LYS A 422 -28.10 16.95 -42.03
N GLN A 423 -27.47 17.55 -43.03
CA GLN A 423 -27.67 17.14 -44.43
C GLN A 423 -27.06 15.76 -44.69
N VAL A 424 -25.83 15.52 -44.23
CA VAL A 424 -25.15 14.23 -44.33
C VAL A 424 -25.97 13.11 -43.68
N ILE A 425 -26.52 13.35 -42.48
CA ILE A 425 -27.36 12.40 -41.77
C ILE A 425 -28.62 12.06 -42.57
N LYS A 426 -29.32 13.08 -43.09
CA LYS A 426 -30.53 12.87 -43.92
C LYS A 426 -30.22 12.05 -45.16
N ASP A 427 -29.13 12.35 -45.86
CA ASP A 427 -28.75 11.65 -47.09
C ASP A 427 -28.38 10.18 -46.83
N ILE A 428 -27.75 9.87 -45.69
CA ILE A 428 -27.43 8.50 -45.29
C ILE A 428 -28.68 7.72 -44.86
N MET A 429 -29.58 8.34 -44.08
CA MET A 429 -30.83 7.70 -43.67
C MET A 429 -31.73 7.39 -44.88
N LYS A 430 -31.72 8.25 -45.90
CA LYS A 430 -32.34 8.01 -47.21
C LYS A 430 -31.73 6.83 -47.93
N ARG A 431 -30.40 6.81 -48.08
CA ARG A 431 -29.67 5.74 -48.78
C ARG A 431 -29.86 4.37 -48.12
N THR A 432 -29.99 4.35 -46.81
CA THR A 432 -30.21 3.13 -46.03
C THR A 432 -31.68 2.71 -45.92
N GLN A 433 -32.60 3.48 -46.54
CA GLN A 433 -34.06 3.23 -46.55
C GLN A 433 -34.71 3.20 -45.15
N TRP A 434 -34.05 3.76 -44.14
CA TRP A 434 -34.57 3.81 -42.77
C TRP A 434 -35.25 5.14 -42.42
N GLU A 435 -35.20 6.13 -43.31
CA GLU A 435 -35.89 7.41 -43.10
C GLU A 435 -37.40 7.20 -42.87
N GLY A 436 -37.92 7.74 -41.76
CA GLY A 436 -39.35 7.64 -41.41
C GLY A 436 -39.81 6.30 -40.84
N ASN A 437 -38.96 5.26 -40.76
CA ASN A 437 -39.33 3.94 -40.24
C ASN A 437 -39.42 3.93 -38.70
N GLN A 438 -40.63 4.10 -38.16
CA GLN A 438 -40.89 4.21 -36.72
C GLN A 438 -40.46 2.96 -35.92
N ASP A 439 -40.59 1.76 -36.49
CA ASP A 439 -40.20 0.52 -35.81
C ASP A 439 -38.68 0.39 -35.72
N PHE A 440 -37.95 0.80 -36.77
CA PHE A 440 -36.50 0.90 -36.75
C PHE A 440 -35.99 1.94 -35.74
N TYR A 441 -36.62 3.12 -35.67
CA TYR A 441 -36.28 4.13 -34.67
C TYR A 441 -36.53 3.64 -33.24
N LYS A 442 -37.68 2.97 -33.01
CA LYS A 442 -37.99 2.36 -31.71
C LYS A 442 -36.95 1.31 -31.31
N PHE A 443 -36.53 0.47 -32.26
CA PHE A 443 -35.44 -0.49 -32.04
C PHE A 443 -34.12 0.21 -31.70
N SER A 444 -33.75 1.25 -32.45
CA SER A 444 -32.51 1.98 -32.28
C SER A 444 -32.44 2.73 -30.96
N TYR A 445 -33.52 3.43 -30.55
CA TYR A 445 -33.59 4.07 -29.23
C TYR A 445 -33.50 3.06 -28.10
N SER A 446 -34.14 1.90 -28.26
CA SER A 446 -34.07 0.82 -27.27
C SER A 446 -32.66 0.25 -27.14
N LYS A 447 -31.93 0.07 -28.25
CA LYS A 447 -30.52 -0.34 -28.26
C LYS A 447 -29.63 0.70 -27.60
N LEU A 448 -29.73 1.97 -28.00
CA LEU A 448 -28.99 3.07 -27.39
C LEU A 448 -29.27 3.23 -25.89
N SER A 449 -30.54 3.16 -25.48
CA SER A 449 -30.93 3.21 -24.06
C SER A 449 -30.30 2.06 -23.26
N ASN A 450 -30.28 0.84 -23.82
CA ASN A 450 -29.61 -0.30 -23.19
C ASN A 450 -28.08 -0.09 -23.12
N GLU A 451 -27.45 0.44 -24.16
CA GLU A 451 -26.01 0.76 -24.16
C GLU A 451 -25.64 1.84 -23.14
N PHE A 452 -26.42 2.91 -23.02
CA PHE A 452 -26.19 3.94 -22.00
C PHE A 452 -26.43 3.39 -20.59
N ALA A 453 -27.43 2.52 -20.42
CA ALA A 453 -27.64 1.82 -19.15
C ALA A 453 -26.44 0.92 -18.79
N GLU A 454 -25.84 0.24 -19.76
CA GLU A 454 -24.62 -0.56 -19.57
C GLU A 454 -23.41 0.31 -19.25
N ASN A 455 -23.25 1.45 -19.93
CA ASN A 455 -22.20 2.43 -19.64
C ASN A 455 -22.34 3.00 -18.22
N ALA A 456 -23.57 3.27 -17.76
CA ALA A 456 -23.82 3.77 -16.40
C ALA A 456 -23.44 2.74 -15.34
N ASN A 457 -23.84 1.47 -15.52
CA ASN A 457 -23.38 0.39 -14.65
C ASN A 457 -21.85 0.26 -14.69
N SER A 458 -21.24 0.45 -15.85
CA SER A 458 -19.77 0.41 -16.01
C SER A 458 -19.08 1.57 -15.31
N PHE A 459 -19.71 2.75 -15.24
CA PHE A 459 -19.16 3.89 -14.49
C PHE A 459 -19.18 3.64 -12.98
N GLU A 460 -20.25 3.06 -12.44
CA GLU A 460 -20.30 2.63 -11.03
C GLU A 460 -19.18 1.61 -10.73
N THR A 461 -18.90 0.70 -11.67
CA THR A 461 -17.74 -0.19 -11.60
C THR A 461 -16.42 0.59 -11.55
N VAL A 462 -16.23 1.63 -12.38
CA VAL A 462 -15.02 2.47 -12.36
C VAL A 462 -14.83 3.15 -11.01
N LEU A 463 -15.88 3.69 -10.39
CA LEU A 463 -15.78 4.34 -9.08
C LEU A 463 -15.41 3.34 -7.98
N THR A 464 -15.97 2.14 -8.06
CA THR A 464 -15.62 1.03 -7.18
C THR A 464 -14.14 0.66 -7.33
N LEU A 465 -13.67 0.47 -8.57
CA LEU A 465 -12.27 0.14 -8.86
C LEU A 465 -11.31 1.26 -8.44
N LYS A 466 -11.69 2.53 -8.55
CA LYS A 466 -10.91 3.66 -8.02
C LYS A 466 -10.78 3.60 -6.50
N SER A 467 -11.85 3.27 -5.81
CA SER A 467 -11.83 3.10 -4.35
C SER A 467 -10.92 1.93 -3.95
N TYR A 468 -10.95 0.83 -4.71
CA TYR A 468 -10.04 -0.29 -4.53
C TYR A 468 -8.58 0.08 -4.77
N CYS A 469 -8.29 0.82 -5.85
CA CYS A 469 -6.93 1.31 -6.11
C CYS A 469 -6.41 2.21 -4.98
N LYS A 470 -7.27 3.06 -4.42
CA LYS A 470 -6.93 3.93 -3.28
C LYS A 470 -6.61 3.09 -2.04
N TYR A 471 -7.44 2.10 -1.74
CA TYR A 471 -7.22 1.18 -0.62
C TYR A 471 -5.93 0.36 -0.78
N MET A 472 -5.67 -0.18 -1.98
CA MET A 472 -4.43 -0.90 -2.27
C MET A 472 -3.20 -0.02 -2.10
N ASN A 473 -3.25 1.25 -2.51
CA ASN A 473 -2.14 2.18 -2.27
C ASN A 473 -1.88 2.40 -0.78
N GLN A 474 -2.92 2.50 0.06
CA GLN A 474 -2.77 2.60 1.51
C GLN A 474 -2.09 1.34 2.08
N LEU A 475 -2.54 0.16 1.67
CA LEU A 475 -1.92 -1.10 2.06
C LEU A 475 -0.45 -1.17 1.65
N ILE A 476 -0.13 -0.83 0.40
CA ILE A 476 1.24 -0.81 -0.12
C ILE A 476 2.14 0.11 0.73
N ASN A 477 1.69 1.34 1.00
CA ASN A 477 2.45 2.30 1.79
C ASN A 477 2.70 1.78 3.21
N SER A 478 1.70 1.15 3.82
CA SER A 478 1.80 0.59 5.18
C SER A 478 2.82 -0.56 5.30
N VAL A 479 3.11 -1.26 4.21
CA VAL A 479 4.15 -2.30 4.21
C VAL A 479 5.54 -1.69 3.99
N ASP A 480 5.63 -0.67 3.13
CA ASP A 480 6.89 0.01 2.83
C ASP A 480 7.47 0.71 4.06
N SER A 481 6.64 1.41 4.83
CA SER A 481 7.04 2.12 6.06
C SER A 481 7.64 1.19 7.11
N LEU A 482 7.09 -0.02 7.28
CA LEU A 482 7.64 -1.05 8.16
C LEU A 482 8.96 -1.60 7.66
N PHE A 483 8.96 -2.04 6.40
CA PHE A 483 10.04 -2.84 5.86
C PHE A 483 11.27 -1.99 5.53
N SER A 484 11.08 -0.84 4.89
CA SER A 484 12.18 0.00 4.39
C SER A 484 13.03 0.53 5.54
N SER A 485 12.38 0.91 6.65
CA SER A 485 13.05 1.40 7.85
C SER A 485 13.87 0.30 8.54
N GLN A 486 13.28 -0.89 8.73
CA GLN A 486 13.94 -2.02 9.39
C GLN A 486 15.07 -2.62 8.55
N PHE A 487 14.85 -2.81 7.26
CA PHE A 487 15.87 -3.34 6.35
C PHE A 487 17.04 -2.37 6.17
N PHE A 488 16.77 -1.05 6.11
CA PHE A 488 17.82 -0.03 6.03
C PHE A 488 18.66 0.04 7.31
N ILE A 489 18.03 -0.02 8.49
CA ILE A 489 18.74 -0.08 9.78
C ILE A 489 19.62 -1.33 9.83
N TYR A 490 19.09 -2.49 9.44
CA TYR A 490 19.84 -3.73 9.36
C TYR A 490 21.07 -3.61 8.43
N LYS A 491 20.89 -3.08 7.21
CA LYS A 491 21.98 -2.91 6.23
C LYS A 491 23.07 -1.95 6.70
N ASN A 492 22.73 -0.98 7.55
CA ASN A 492 23.61 0.13 7.92
C ASN A 492 23.99 0.16 9.43
N ASN A 493 23.84 -0.95 10.15
CA ASN A 493 23.79 -0.90 11.61
C ASN A 493 25.16 -0.60 12.26
N ASN A 494 25.27 0.64 12.79
CA ASN A 494 25.99 0.97 14.03
C ASN A 494 25.59 2.35 14.63
N ASN A 495 24.81 3.21 13.95
CA ASN A 495 24.63 4.60 14.39
C ASN A 495 23.20 5.07 14.72
N PHE A 496 22.15 4.26 14.57
CA PHE A 496 20.78 4.73 14.81
C PHE A 496 20.23 4.24 16.15
N LYS A 497 20.35 5.08 17.19
CA LYS A 497 19.61 4.91 18.45
C LYS A 497 18.22 5.51 18.32
N SER A 498 17.25 4.66 17.98
CA SER A 498 16.01 4.39 18.73
C SER A 498 15.00 5.51 19.10
N GLY A 499 15.30 6.80 18.85
CA GLY A 499 14.32 7.91 18.88
C GLY A 499 13.96 8.43 17.48
N ASP A 500 14.45 7.76 16.45
CA ASP A 500 14.53 8.23 15.06
C ASP A 500 13.50 7.59 14.10
N PHE A 501 12.67 6.68 14.59
CA PHE A 501 11.84 5.80 13.75
C PHE A 501 10.60 6.51 13.18
N ALA A 502 9.79 7.16 14.03
CA ALA A 502 8.60 7.92 13.63
C ALA A 502 8.93 9.08 12.67
N LEU A 503 10.00 9.83 12.94
CA LEU A 503 10.46 10.91 12.06
C LEU A 503 10.86 10.36 10.69
N SER A 504 11.67 9.29 10.65
CA SER A 504 12.16 8.69 9.40
C SER A 504 11.04 8.11 8.52
N ARG A 505 9.91 7.69 9.11
CA ARG A 505 8.70 7.20 8.43
C ARG A 505 7.97 8.31 7.66
N LYS A 506 7.75 9.49 8.27
CA LYS A 506 7.13 10.65 7.59
C LYS A 506 7.96 11.19 6.42
N PHE A 507 9.29 11.13 6.51
CA PHE A 507 10.16 11.51 5.40
C PHE A 507 10.07 10.60 4.17
N VAL A 508 9.66 9.33 4.33
CA VAL A 508 9.45 8.41 3.20
C VAL A 508 8.16 8.75 2.44
N GLU A 509 7.14 9.29 3.14
CA GLU A 509 5.87 9.70 2.52
C GLU A 509 5.98 11.02 1.74
N LEU A 510 6.83 11.95 2.20
CA LEU A 510 7.08 13.24 1.57
C LEU A 510 7.92 13.17 0.28
N ASN A 511 8.54 12.02 -0.02
CA ASN A 511 9.27 11.78 -1.27
C ASN A 511 8.38 11.69 -2.53
N LYS A 512 7.07 11.93 -2.40
CA LYS A 512 6.08 11.86 -3.50
C LYS A 512 5.61 13.24 -4.01
N ILE A 513 6.23 14.33 -3.55
CA ILE A 513 5.89 15.69 -4.02
C ILE A 513 6.58 15.93 -5.36
N ASP A 514 5.77 16.24 -6.38
CA ASP A 514 6.15 16.49 -7.78
C ASP A 514 7.05 17.73 -7.89
N SER A 515 8.26 17.58 -8.45
CA SER A 515 9.36 18.56 -8.29
C SER A 515 9.50 19.60 -9.40
N ASP A 516 8.55 19.69 -10.32
CA ASP A 516 8.71 20.49 -11.54
C ASP A 516 8.60 22.02 -11.30
N SER A 517 7.94 22.46 -10.22
CA SER A 517 7.88 23.89 -9.86
C SER A 517 9.16 24.43 -9.20
N LEU A 518 10.10 23.56 -8.80
CA LEU A 518 11.31 23.93 -8.06
C LEU A 518 12.48 24.34 -8.98
N GLN A 519 12.49 23.86 -10.22
CA GLN A 519 13.61 24.05 -11.15
C GLN A 519 13.73 25.49 -11.68
N TYR A 520 12.60 26.18 -11.83
CA TYR A 520 12.51 27.58 -12.26
C TYR A 520 13.07 28.55 -11.19
N ASN A 521 12.76 28.31 -9.91
CA ASN A 521 13.17 29.18 -8.80
C ASN A 521 14.65 29.02 -8.41
N LEU A 522 15.25 27.85 -8.71
CA LEU A 522 16.68 27.61 -8.52
C LEU A 522 17.55 28.49 -9.45
N GLN A 523 17.03 28.91 -10.61
CA GLN A 523 17.73 29.82 -11.52
C GLN A 523 17.74 31.26 -11.03
N SER A 524 16.62 31.76 -10.49
CA SER A 524 16.54 33.08 -9.85
C SER A 524 17.46 33.19 -8.63
N PHE A 525 17.56 32.11 -7.84
CA PHE A 525 18.47 32.04 -6.69
C PHE A 525 19.96 32.14 -7.07
N LYS A 526 20.37 31.53 -8.20
CA LYS A 526 21.74 31.63 -8.73
C LYS A 526 22.09 33.03 -9.23
N GLN A 527 21.11 33.80 -9.74
CA GLN A 527 21.33 35.19 -10.18
C GLN A 527 21.62 36.12 -8.99
N VAL A 528 20.93 35.94 -7.86
CA VAL A 528 21.17 36.71 -6.62
C VAL A 528 22.58 36.45 -6.08
N TYR A 529 23.06 35.20 -6.07
CA TYR A 529 24.43 34.88 -5.64
C TYR A 529 25.52 35.58 -6.50
N ASN A 530 25.35 35.58 -7.82
CA ASN A 530 26.33 36.21 -8.73
C ASN A 530 26.47 37.73 -8.47
N SER A 531 25.40 38.38 -7.98
CA SER A 531 25.43 39.80 -7.59
C SER A 531 26.13 40.08 -6.26
N LEU A 532 26.35 39.05 -5.44
CA LEU A 532 26.99 39.15 -4.13
C LEU A 532 28.51 38.91 -4.19
N ASN A 533 29.10 38.57 -5.33
CA ASN A 533 30.49 38.05 -5.42
C ASN A 533 31.64 39.05 -5.11
N ASP A 534 31.34 40.33 -4.83
CA ASP A 534 32.37 41.39 -4.65
C ASP A 534 33.00 41.48 -3.24
N LEU A 535 32.89 40.46 -2.37
CA LEU A 535 33.63 40.46 -1.08
C LEU A 535 34.64 39.31 -1.01
N ASP A 536 35.89 39.69 -0.80
CA ASP A 536 37.07 38.83 -0.76
C ASP A 536 37.15 38.08 0.58
N ILE A 537 36.96 36.75 0.56
CA ILE A 537 37.04 35.87 1.75
C ILE A 537 38.37 35.12 1.69
N THR A 538 39.40 35.68 2.31
CA THR A 538 40.81 35.23 2.20
C THR A 538 41.22 34.06 3.11
N ASN A 539 40.28 33.31 3.71
CA ASN A 539 40.67 32.26 4.69
C ASN A 539 39.82 30.97 4.62
N ILE A 540 39.86 30.26 3.48
CA ILE A 540 38.97 29.11 3.17
C ILE A 540 39.62 27.71 3.38
N GLU A 541 40.90 27.60 3.75
CA GLU A 541 41.53 26.27 3.92
C GLU A 541 40.91 25.41 5.04
N SER A 542 40.34 26.03 6.07
CA SER A 542 39.69 25.37 7.21
C SER A 542 38.27 24.84 6.91
N LEU A 543 37.69 25.17 5.74
CA LEU A 543 36.33 24.78 5.35
C LEU A 543 36.26 23.48 4.54
N SER A 544 37.39 22.98 4.03
CA SER A 544 37.47 21.78 3.18
C SER A 544 36.77 20.55 3.77
N ARG A 545 36.92 20.32 5.08
CA ARG A 545 36.23 19.22 5.80
C ARG A 545 34.72 19.44 5.88
N LEU A 546 34.27 20.67 6.11
CA LEU A 546 32.84 21.02 6.13
C LEU A 546 32.21 20.86 4.75
N THR A 547 32.92 21.26 3.68
CA THR A 547 32.49 21.07 2.29
C THR A 547 32.27 19.60 1.98
N ILE A 548 33.22 18.73 2.35
CA ILE A 548 33.10 17.28 2.11
C ILE A 548 31.90 16.70 2.87
N ILE A 549 31.73 17.08 4.14
CA ILE A 549 30.65 16.56 4.99
C ILE A 549 29.28 17.05 4.52
N ILE A 550 29.12 18.34 4.24
CA ILE A 550 27.85 18.91 3.78
C ILE A 550 27.45 18.31 2.43
N ASN A 551 28.38 18.16 1.48
CA ASN A 551 28.05 17.59 0.18
C ASN A 551 27.84 16.07 0.24
N HIS A 552 28.49 15.36 1.15
CA HIS A 552 28.15 13.97 1.44
C HIS A 552 26.72 13.85 1.99
N LEU A 553 26.31 14.76 2.88
CA LEU A 553 24.94 14.82 3.40
C LEU A 553 23.93 15.14 2.30
N LEU A 554 24.27 16.01 1.36
CA LEU A 554 23.38 16.41 0.27
C LEU A 554 23.34 15.42 -0.90
N SER A 555 24.22 14.41 -0.92
CA SER A 555 24.24 13.40 -1.97
C SER A 555 22.92 12.63 -2.10
N ASN A 556 22.58 12.20 -3.31
CA ASN A 556 21.35 11.45 -3.62
C ASN A 556 21.18 10.15 -2.82
N SER A 557 22.27 9.58 -2.30
CA SER A 557 22.24 8.40 -1.42
C SER A 557 21.79 8.70 0.01
N THR A 558 21.80 9.96 0.43
CA THR A 558 21.50 10.35 1.81
C THR A 558 20.02 10.77 1.96
N PRO A 559 19.22 10.10 2.81
CA PRO A 559 17.80 10.41 2.96
C PRO A 559 17.53 11.82 3.49
N TYR A 560 16.43 12.46 3.07
CA TYR A 560 16.01 13.77 3.57
C TYR A 560 15.86 13.82 5.09
N SER A 561 15.43 12.71 5.71
CA SER A 561 15.37 12.59 7.17
C SER A 561 16.72 12.85 7.84
N TYR A 562 17.79 12.35 7.24
CA TYR A 562 19.15 12.51 7.73
C TYR A 562 19.68 13.91 7.44
N ARG A 563 19.35 14.47 6.26
CA ARG A 563 19.68 15.85 5.88
C ARG A 563 19.05 16.86 6.84
N VAL A 564 17.74 16.75 7.10
CA VAL A 564 16.99 17.61 8.02
C VAL A 564 17.59 17.61 9.43
N ARG A 565 18.11 16.46 9.88
CA ARG A 565 18.71 16.30 11.21
C ARG A 565 20.16 16.80 11.31
N LYS A 566 20.97 16.59 10.27
CA LYS A 566 22.42 16.85 10.33
C LYS A 566 22.85 18.20 9.81
N LEU A 567 22.18 18.74 8.78
CA LEU A 567 22.51 20.07 8.23
C LEU A 567 22.43 21.21 9.28
N PRO A 568 21.42 21.25 10.19
CA PRO A 568 21.34 22.21 11.28
C PRO A 568 22.62 22.39 12.11
N GLN A 569 23.31 21.28 12.37
CA GLN A 569 24.51 21.25 13.22
C GLN A 569 25.65 22.07 12.61
N PHE A 570 25.64 22.23 11.29
CA PHE A 570 26.61 23.03 10.56
C PHE A 570 26.16 24.48 10.39
N PHE A 571 24.85 24.77 10.36
CA PHE A 571 24.36 26.14 10.21
C PHE A 571 24.76 27.03 11.39
N GLU A 572 24.67 26.55 12.63
CA GLU A 572 25.15 27.34 13.77
C GLU A 572 26.67 27.57 13.71
N SER A 573 27.44 26.58 13.24
CA SER A 573 28.89 26.71 13.08
C SER A 573 29.26 27.71 11.98
N ILE A 574 28.56 27.67 10.85
CA ILE A 574 28.74 28.60 9.73
C ILE A 574 28.32 30.01 10.13
N TYR A 575 27.23 30.13 10.89
CA TYR A 575 26.76 31.43 11.38
C TYR A 575 27.70 32.03 12.41
N PHE A 576 28.26 31.21 13.31
CA PHE A 576 29.30 31.66 14.23
C PHE A 576 30.53 32.20 13.49
N LEU A 577 30.97 31.52 12.42
CA LEU A 577 32.03 32.03 11.55
C LEU A 577 31.64 33.36 10.89
N ALA A 578 30.41 33.48 10.41
CA ALA A 578 29.90 34.70 9.79
C ALA A 578 29.80 35.88 10.78
N CYS A 579 29.43 35.63 12.04
CA CYS A 579 29.45 36.62 13.12
C CYS A 579 30.86 37.16 13.39
N GLY A 580 31.90 36.35 13.19
CA GLY A 580 33.29 36.79 13.29
C GLY A 580 33.77 37.68 12.13
N LEU A 581 33.03 37.71 11.02
CA LEU A 581 33.40 38.44 9.79
C LEU A 581 32.55 39.70 9.56
N GLY A 582 31.27 39.69 9.95
CA GLY A 582 30.34 40.82 9.75
C GLY A 582 30.21 41.73 10.97
N LYS A 583 30.15 43.04 10.74
CA LYS A 583 30.05 44.08 11.78
C LYS A 583 28.62 44.30 12.26
N ASP A 584 27.64 44.07 11.40
CA ASP A 584 26.21 44.18 11.71
C ASP A 584 25.43 42.93 11.26
N SER A 585 24.17 42.82 11.70
CA SER A 585 23.33 41.65 11.43
C SER A 585 23.11 41.37 9.94
N LEU A 586 23.08 42.39 9.09
CA LEU A 586 22.88 42.22 7.65
C LEU A 586 24.16 41.70 6.99
N GLU A 587 25.32 42.26 7.37
CA GLU A 587 26.63 41.83 6.93
C GLU A 587 26.91 40.39 7.37
N GLN A 588 26.55 40.03 8.61
CA GLN A 588 26.65 38.66 9.13
C GLN A 588 25.78 37.68 8.33
N ASN A 589 24.53 38.04 8.00
CA ASN A 589 23.68 37.19 7.17
C ASN A 589 24.25 37.02 5.75
N LYS A 590 24.83 38.07 5.17
CA LYS A 590 25.53 38.02 3.87
C LYS A 590 26.75 37.10 3.92
N TYR A 591 27.57 37.16 4.96
CA TYR A 591 28.72 36.26 5.13
C TYR A 591 28.28 34.81 5.39
N PHE A 592 27.23 34.58 6.18
CA PHE A 592 26.65 33.25 6.40
C PHE A 592 26.24 32.62 5.07
N PHE A 593 25.52 33.38 4.24
CA PHE A 593 25.08 32.92 2.93
C PHE A 593 26.24 32.60 1.99
N LYS A 594 27.27 33.47 1.95
CA LYS A 594 28.47 33.24 1.13
C LYS A 594 29.24 32.00 1.54
N ILE A 595 29.43 31.79 2.85
CA ILE A 595 30.11 30.61 3.37
C ILE A 595 29.27 29.36 3.07
N LEU A 596 27.96 29.39 3.31
CA LEU A 596 27.11 28.25 2.97
C LEU A 596 27.15 27.92 1.47
N TYR A 597 27.21 28.94 0.61
CA TYR A 597 27.31 28.76 -0.84
C TYR A 597 28.65 28.21 -1.33
N SER A 598 29.75 28.62 -0.71
CA SER A 598 31.06 28.02 -1.03
C SER A 598 31.17 26.57 -0.54
N LEU A 599 30.36 26.17 0.44
CA LEU A 599 30.34 24.82 1.00
C LEU A 599 29.42 23.85 0.25
N VAL A 600 28.35 24.32 -0.41
CA VAL A 600 27.28 23.50 -0.99
C VAL A 600 27.41 23.39 -2.51
N THR A 601 27.62 22.17 -3.02
CA THR A 601 27.69 21.88 -4.46
C THR A 601 26.35 21.47 -5.05
N ASP A 602 25.48 20.83 -4.27
CA ASP A 602 24.12 20.45 -4.67
C ASP A 602 23.06 21.31 -3.96
N TRP A 603 22.88 22.52 -4.48
CA TRP A 603 21.91 23.48 -3.98
C TRP A 603 20.46 23.03 -4.12
N LYS A 604 20.16 22.18 -5.11
CA LYS A 604 18.81 21.61 -5.27
C LYS A 604 18.50 20.70 -4.08
N ALA A 605 19.42 19.79 -3.75
CA ALA A 605 19.24 18.88 -2.62
C ALA A 605 19.07 19.61 -1.28
N LEU A 606 19.82 20.71 -1.07
CA LEU A 606 19.70 21.54 0.14
C LEU A 606 18.34 22.25 0.19
N PHE A 607 17.90 22.81 -0.93
CA PHE A 607 16.63 23.52 -1.02
C PHE A 607 15.42 22.60 -0.87
N ASP A 608 15.46 21.42 -1.51
CA ASP A 608 14.44 20.37 -1.34
C ASP A 608 14.34 19.97 0.15
N THR A 609 15.48 19.82 0.83
CA THR A 609 15.53 19.49 2.26
C THR A 609 14.91 20.59 3.11
N PHE A 610 15.20 21.86 2.81
CA PHE A 610 14.63 23.01 3.48
C PHE A 610 13.10 23.06 3.32
N CYS A 611 12.59 22.83 2.11
CA CYS A 611 11.15 22.80 1.84
C CYS A 611 10.46 21.66 2.58
N ILE A 612 11.02 20.44 2.54
CA ILE A 612 10.50 19.27 3.25
C ILE A 612 10.42 19.54 4.76
N TYR A 613 11.42 20.19 5.33
CA TYR A 613 11.41 20.56 6.75
C TYR A 613 10.24 21.49 7.09
N TYR A 614 10.07 22.59 6.35
CA TYR A 614 9.01 23.56 6.65
C TYR A 614 7.61 23.09 6.28
N GLN A 615 7.46 22.23 5.27
CA GLN A 615 6.15 21.72 4.85
C GLN A 615 5.61 20.58 5.73
N GLY A 616 6.49 19.79 6.37
CA GLY A 616 6.04 18.56 7.03
C GLY A 616 6.66 18.26 8.39
N VAL A 617 7.63 19.06 8.86
CA VAL A 617 8.40 18.73 10.08
C VAL A 617 8.41 19.88 11.08
N HIS A 618 8.42 21.12 10.63
CA HIS A 618 8.58 22.32 11.46
C HIS A 618 7.57 22.42 12.61
N ASP A 619 6.28 22.19 12.33
CA ASP A 619 5.20 22.34 13.33
C ASP A 619 5.07 21.13 14.26
N GLU A 620 5.62 19.99 13.87
CA GLU A 620 5.59 18.75 14.64
C GLU A 620 6.74 18.66 15.65
N ILE A 621 7.81 19.45 15.45
CA ILE A 621 8.94 19.48 16.38
C ILE A 621 8.61 20.40 17.55
N SER A 622 8.42 19.77 18.72
CA SER A 622 8.22 20.49 19.98
C SER A 622 9.44 21.32 20.38
N GLU A 623 9.22 22.63 20.52
CA GLU A 623 10.18 23.60 21.09
C GLU A 623 10.59 23.29 22.53
N LYS A 624 9.82 22.45 23.23
CA LYS A 624 10.10 22.01 24.60
C LYS A 624 11.17 20.92 24.67
N SER A 625 11.48 20.26 23.56
CA SER A 625 12.55 19.25 23.50
C SER A 625 13.91 19.90 23.22
N TYR A 626 14.97 19.48 23.92
CA TYR A 626 16.32 20.03 23.73
C TYR A 626 16.82 19.87 22.29
N PHE A 627 16.56 18.70 21.69
CA PHE A 627 16.93 18.40 20.31
C PHE A 627 16.07 19.18 19.30
N GLY A 628 14.76 19.28 19.54
CA GLY A 628 13.85 20.04 18.69
C GLY A 628 14.12 21.54 18.73
N LYS A 629 14.45 22.09 19.90
CA LYS A 629 14.85 23.50 20.06
C LYS A 629 16.08 23.84 19.22
N ASN A 630 17.10 22.98 19.23
CA ASN A 630 18.33 23.21 18.47
C ASN A 630 18.12 23.06 16.96
N ILE A 631 17.35 22.05 16.53
CA ILE A 631 17.01 21.86 15.11
C ILE A 631 16.17 23.03 14.60
N LYS A 632 15.11 23.40 15.33
CA LYS A 632 14.19 24.46 14.93
C LYS A 632 14.89 25.80 14.82
N LYS A 633 15.64 26.18 15.85
CA LYS A 633 16.45 27.40 15.87
C LYS A 633 17.43 27.47 14.70
N SER A 634 18.09 26.36 14.34
CA SER A 634 19.07 26.34 13.26
C SER A 634 18.43 26.42 11.86
N TRP A 635 17.26 25.81 11.67
CA TRP A 635 16.51 25.97 10.42
C TRP A 635 15.86 27.35 10.32
N GLU A 636 15.43 27.94 11.44
CA GLU A 636 14.95 29.32 11.53
C GLU A 636 16.07 30.32 11.21
N LEU A 637 17.30 30.02 11.63
CA LEU A 637 18.48 30.80 11.27
C LEU A 637 18.69 30.83 9.75
N LEU A 638 18.68 29.66 9.10
CA LEU A 638 18.80 29.57 7.64
C LEU A 638 17.65 30.31 6.94
N ARG A 639 16.41 30.13 7.43
CA ARG A 639 15.24 30.86 6.92
C ARG A 639 15.47 32.36 7.04
N HIS A 640 15.79 32.86 8.23
CA HIS A 640 16.00 34.28 8.48
C HIS A 640 17.11 34.88 7.60
N CYS A 641 18.21 34.14 7.38
CA CYS A 641 19.25 34.57 6.46
C CYS A 641 18.77 34.62 5.00
N PHE A 642 17.96 33.66 4.54
CA PHE A 642 17.31 33.75 3.23
C PHE A 642 16.35 34.93 3.14
N GLU A 643 15.52 35.15 4.18
CA GLU A 643 14.58 36.27 4.20
C GLU A 643 15.29 37.62 4.12
N LYS A 644 16.42 37.80 4.83
CA LYS A 644 17.15 39.07 4.88
C LYS A 644 18.08 39.32 3.69
N VAL A 645 18.64 38.27 3.08
CA VAL A 645 19.66 38.42 2.02
C VAL A 645 19.07 38.23 0.63
N VAL A 646 18.09 37.33 0.47
CA VAL A 646 17.50 36.98 -0.83
C VAL A 646 16.29 37.86 -1.15
N PHE A 647 15.43 38.19 -0.17
CA PHE A 647 14.21 38.99 -0.44
C PHE A 647 14.50 40.46 -0.72
N GLU A 648 15.50 41.07 -0.07
CA GLU A 648 15.92 42.44 -0.38
C GLU A 648 16.40 42.60 -1.84
N ASN A 649 16.84 41.52 -2.48
CA ASN A 649 17.40 41.52 -3.85
C ASN A 649 16.49 40.87 -4.91
N SER A 650 15.40 40.20 -4.52
CA SER A 650 14.45 39.54 -5.44
C SER A 650 13.08 39.26 -4.79
N PRO A 651 12.15 40.24 -4.80
CA PRO A 651 10.82 40.15 -4.16
C PRO A 651 9.92 39.02 -4.71
N ASP A 652 10.13 38.58 -5.94
CA ASP A 652 9.33 37.49 -6.53
C ASP A 652 9.56 36.14 -5.83
N ILE A 653 10.75 35.95 -5.23
CA ILE A 653 11.09 34.78 -4.43
C ILE A 653 10.38 34.82 -3.08
N GLU A 654 10.12 36.01 -2.53
CA GLU A 654 9.39 36.22 -1.28
C GLU A 654 7.99 35.61 -1.36
N THR A 655 7.25 35.86 -2.44
CA THR A 655 5.88 35.34 -2.64
C THR A 655 5.85 33.81 -2.67
N PHE A 656 6.85 33.16 -3.26
CA PHE A 656 6.97 31.70 -3.29
C PHE A 656 7.29 31.11 -1.92
N PHE A 657 8.25 31.69 -1.19
CA PHE A 657 8.57 31.27 0.18
C PHE A 657 7.40 31.51 1.13
N TYR A 658 6.72 32.65 1.01
CA TYR A 658 5.53 32.98 1.78
C TYR A 658 4.40 31.99 1.49
N ASN A 659 4.20 31.59 0.23
CA ASN A 659 3.25 30.54 -0.14
C ASN A 659 3.66 29.16 0.36
N ILE A 660 4.93 28.75 0.32
CA ILE A 660 5.38 27.46 0.89
C ILE A 660 5.17 27.40 2.40
N ILE A 661 5.43 28.52 3.09
CA ILE A 661 5.36 28.60 4.55
C ILE A 661 3.91 28.79 5.03
N ASN A 662 3.07 29.52 4.29
CA ASN A 662 1.70 29.85 4.70
C ASN A 662 0.60 29.06 3.97
N SER A 663 0.89 28.28 2.92
CA SER A 663 -0.09 27.34 2.34
C SER A 663 -0.36 26.11 3.22
N VAL A 664 0.20 26.09 4.43
CA VAL A 664 0.11 25.00 5.41
C VAL A 664 -0.47 25.48 6.77
N MET A 665 -0.87 26.74 6.90
CA MET A 665 -1.93 27.12 7.88
C MET A 665 -3.28 27.05 7.21
#